data_AF-A0A538PJX7-F1
#
_entry.id   AF-A0A538PJX7-F1
#
_cell.length_a   1.000
_cell.length_b   1.000
_cell.length_c   1.000
_cell.angle_alpha   90.00
_cell.angle_beta   90.00
_cell.angle_gamma   90.00
#
_symmetry.space_group_name_H-M   'P 1'
#
loop_
_entity.id
_entity.type
_entity.pdbx_description
1 polymer ?
#
loop_
_entity_poly.entity_id
_entity_poly.type
_entity_poly.pdbx_seq_one_letter_code
_entity_poly.pdbx_strand_id
1 'polypeptide(L)'
;MFNEATKYAGAVGTFNGTAYGTSRYNPQIGESHIGTVSVRYQSATYADGSNPHDGTETAGPCETAHFMFDVKATEQNLPLFFIGGSFVPAINTHARVQLQALGDTNPSLPLAVPDVNPRQVGVTFVDESNGAELTGCTGANKITGTGCSFLLTKEATPVNGLNMWSGPTSVSLPSAPAKIGMRVGVGGTVQSCANTLPQNANGTNFSCYDGGSQTAGLTMIRDYAVAAPATPPAGSNLSAPVLEGVWPSSCSGNGAFYYVASGTCGSGVTAEINYGTGATQPGANYSIRATVNGTTADLRPSSYDSARDSWIWTTSAATPPFALAAEAQAQGISLAWEVQDTSKTFNGSQCRTQGNNPCKGTFANAPQQRFYGGLDDPAGSGPIRSVAITGSSDPLGPASLVSGTYNLSVRIGLAGNYQVHTPCTPPPSGASYNCSTDPAVLLRLKTRNGNTTFSVDCGTLPGHTGGDLYQQITYGCANRFSLNAPDVCPDPANPSPPDCAPVNNVGSGLARGQVVQAMNDRFAPNNSCLPNNYPTIAPGDKRVVILILTDFSAFNGNGAGVQVPVVRYGAFYVTGWDSADNSCNSQNEPFPGPGTTNTGMIWGHFITYVDPNGHPNGGPCDPSGLLPCVPALTQ
;
A
#
# COMPACT_ATOMS: atom_id res chain seq x y z
N MET A 1 21.67 -24.79 -13.66
CA MET A 1 22.29 -24.34 -14.93
C MET A 1 23.41 -25.25 -15.39
N PHE A 2 24.53 -25.39 -14.66
CA PHE A 2 25.66 -26.25 -15.08
C PHE A 2 25.26 -27.68 -15.48
N ASN A 3 24.59 -28.42 -14.59
CA ASN A 3 24.13 -29.79 -14.88
C ASN A 3 23.20 -29.88 -16.09
N GLU A 4 22.46 -28.82 -16.40
CA GLU A 4 21.55 -28.79 -17.54
C GLU A 4 22.30 -28.45 -18.83
N ALA A 5 23.22 -27.49 -18.79
CA ALA A 5 24.10 -27.16 -19.91
C ALA A 5 24.94 -28.37 -20.35
N THR A 6 25.43 -29.17 -19.40
CA THR A 6 26.20 -30.38 -19.69
C THR A 6 25.38 -31.49 -20.36
N LYS A 7 24.05 -31.53 -20.20
CA LYS A 7 23.19 -32.51 -20.88
C LYS A 7 23.11 -32.27 -22.39
N TYR A 8 23.12 -31.01 -22.80
CA TYR A 8 22.95 -30.61 -24.20
C TYR A 8 24.28 -30.37 -24.93
N ALA A 9 25.41 -30.32 -24.21
CA ALA A 9 26.72 -30.05 -24.78
C ALA A 9 27.18 -31.11 -25.80
N GLY A 10 26.70 -32.36 -25.69
CA GLY A 10 26.97 -33.43 -26.65
C GLY A 10 28.45 -33.76 -26.90
N ALA A 11 29.37 -33.19 -26.12
CA ALA A 11 30.82 -33.28 -26.30
C ALA A 11 31.53 -33.35 -24.92
N VAL A 12 32.78 -33.80 -24.92
CA VAL A 12 33.63 -33.84 -23.74
C VAL A 12 34.08 -32.42 -23.38
N GLY A 13 34.00 -32.03 -22.11
CA GLY A 13 34.39 -30.70 -21.65
C GLY A 13 34.95 -30.68 -20.23
N THR A 14 35.34 -29.49 -19.76
CA THR A 14 35.88 -29.27 -18.40
C THR A 14 35.36 -27.98 -17.76
N PHE A 15 35.07 -28.03 -16.46
CA PHE A 15 34.68 -26.87 -15.63
C PHE A 15 35.43 -26.95 -14.30
N ASN A 16 36.15 -25.89 -13.93
CA ASN A 16 37.05 -25.88 -12.76
C ASN A 16 37.95 -27.14 -12.69
N GLY A 17 38.46 -27.60 -13.84
CA GLY A 17 39.29 -28.81 -13.95
C GLY A 17 38.55 -30.14 -13.85
N THR A 18 37.24 -30.15 -13.65
CA THR A 18 36.41 -31.38 -13.62
C THR A 18 35.85 -31.68 -15.00
N ALA A 19 36.09 -32.89 -15.51
CA ALA A 19 35.62 -33.34 -16.83
C ALA A 19 34.15 -33.79 -16.81
N TYR A 20 33.42 -33.56 -17.91
CA TYR A 20 32.04 -34.01 -18.11
C TYR A 20 31.74 -34.39 -19.57
N GLY A 21 30.64 -35.12 -19.77
CA GLY A 21 30.20 -35.65 -21.07
C GLY A 21 30.77 -37.05 -21.38
N THR A 22 29.94 -37.97 -21.86
CA THR A 22 30.34 -39.33 -22.28
C THR A 22 30.04 -39.64 -23.74
N SER A 23 29.27 -38.81 -24.45
CA SER A 23 28.90 -39.04 -25.84
C SER A 23 29.55 -38.03 -26.78
N ARG A 24 29.87 -38.49 -27.99
CA ARG A 24 30.41 -37.71 -29.09
C ARG A 24 29.26 -37.03 -29.82
N TYR A 25 29.48 -35.78 -30.26
CA TYR A 25 28.48 -34.98 -30.96
C TYR A 25 28.12 -35.64 -32.31
N ASN A 26 26.81 -35.82 -32.54
CA ASN A 26 26.16 -36.23 -33.80
C ASN A 26 26.51 -37.62 -34.40
N PRO A 27 25.83 -38.71 -33.97
CA PRO A 27 25.99 -40.04 -34.57
C PRO A 27 25.31 -40.22 -35.95
N GLN A 28 24.57 -39.23 -36.47
CA GLN A 28 23.85 -39.35 -37.75
C GLN A 28 24.74 -39.14 -38.99
N ILE A 29 25.92 -38.53 -38.83
CA ILE A 29 26.95 -38.44 -39.86
C ILE A 29 28.00 -39.49 -39.51
N GLY A 30 27.76 -40.74 -39.93
CA GLY A 30 28.49 -41.92 -39.49
C GLY A 30 29.99 -41.67 -39.36
N GLU A 31 30.48 -41.74 -38.11
CA GLU A 31 31.81 -41.67 -37.46
C GLU A 31 33.13 -41.38 -38.25
N SER A 32 33.12 -41.14 -39.56
CA SER A 32 34.32 -41.07 -40.39
C SER A 32 34.92 -39.67 -40.54
N HIS A 33 34.23 -38.60 -40.13
CA HIS A 33 34.64 -37.22 -40.40
C HIS A 33 34.25 -36.22 -39.30
N ILE A 34 34.95 -36.22 -38.15
CA ILE A 34 34.61 -35.34 -37.03
C ILE A 34 35.87 -34.61 -36.54
N GLY A 35 35.85 -33.28 -36.53
CA GLY A 35 36.79 -32.49 -35.74
C GLY A 35 36.64 -32.80 -34.24
N THR A 36 37.65 -32.50 -33.43
CA THR A 36 37.52 -32.63 -31.97
C THR A 36 36.79 -31.42 -31.42
N VAL A 37 35.54 -31.58 -31.01
CA VAL A 37 34.75 -30.55 -30.32
C VAL A 37 35.03 -30.61 -28.83
N SER A 38 35.45 -29.48 -28.26
CA SER A 38 35.70 -29.30 -26.82
C SER A 38 34.91 -28.11 -26.30
N VAL A 39 34.27 -28.25 -25.14
CA VAL A 39 33.49 -27.18 -24.50
C VAL A 39 34.11 -26.81 -23.15
N ARG A 40 34.24 -25.51 -22.89
CA ARG A 40 34.65 -24.93 -21.60
C ARG A 40 33.58 -23.98 -21.09
N TYR A 41 33.36 -23.98 -19.78
CA TYR A 41 32.44 -23.05 -19.10
C TYR A 41 33.23 -22.09 -18.21
N GLN A 42 32.81 -20.82 -18.13
CA GLN A 42 33.46 -19.77 -17.33
C GLN A 42 34.99 -19.72 -17.53
N SER A 43 35.45 -19.93 -18.77
CA SER A 43 36.88 -19.97 -19.08
C SER A 43 37.30 -18.70 -19.79
N ALA A 44 38.41 -18.09 -19.38
CA ALA A 44 39.01 -16.97 -20.10
C ALA A 44 39.52 -17.38 -21.50
N THR A 45 39.75 -18.67 -21.75
CA THR A 45 40.32 -19.19 -23.00
C THR A 45 39.46 -20.28 -23.64
N TYR A 46 39.56 -20.41 -24.96
CA TYR A 46 39.08 -21.55 -25.73
C TYR A 46 39.92 -22.81 -25.46
N ALA A 47 39.47 -23.97 -25.95
CA ALA A 47 40.20 -25.22 -25.73
C ALA A 47 41.56 -25.27 -26.46
N ASP A 48 41.69 -24.52 -27.55
CA ASP A 48 42.95 -24.31 -28.28
C ASP A 48 43.93 -23.34 -27.59
N GLY A 49 43.54 -22.77 -26.45
CA GLY A 49 44.34 -21.81 -25.68
C GLY A 49 44.23 -20.36 -26.15
N SER A 50 43.49 -20.09 -27.24
CA SER A 50 43.25 -18.72 -27.68
C SER A 50 42.33 -17.97 -26.70
N ASN A 51 42.54 -16.66 -26.58
CA ASN A 51 41.78 -15.79 -25.68
C ASN A 51 40.96 -14.79 -26.52
N PRO A 52 39.62 -14.82 -26.45
CA PRO A 52 38.76 -13.88 -27.17
C PRO A 52 38.78 -12.44 -26.62
N HIS A 53 39.33 -12.21 -25.42
CA HIS A 53 39.26 -10.92 -24.70
C HIS A 53 37.81 -10.38 -24.58
N ASP A 54 36.85 -11.29 -24.40
CA ASP A 54 35.40 -11.05 -24.32
C ASP A 54 34.91 -10.66 -22.90
N GLY A 55 35.84 -10.46 -21.97
CA GLY A 55 35.52 -10.11 -20.59
C GLY A 55 34.88 -11.24 -19.79
N THR A 56 35.04 -12.53 -20.17
CA THR A 56 34.53 -13.66 -19.39
C THR A 56 35.04 -13.61 -17.95
N GLU A 57 34.11 -13.65 -17.00
CA GLU A 57 34.43 -13.86 -15.59
C GLU A 57 34.66 -15.35 -15.32
N THR A 58 35.73 -15.67 -14.60
CA THR A 58 36.10 -17.07 -14.29
C THR A 58 35.51 -17.58 -12.97
N ALA A 59 34.81 -16.72 -12.24
CA ALA A 59 34.09 -17.07 -11.02
C ALA A 59 32.85 -17.92 -11.32
N GLY A 60 32.30 -18.56 -10.28
CA GLY A 60 31.04 -19.29 -10.42
C GLY A 60 29.93 -18.37 -10.93
N PRO A 61 28.93 -18.87 -11.69
CA PRO A 61 27.91 -18.00 -12.29
C PRO A 61 27.15 -17.13 -11.27
N CYS A 62 26.92 -17.64 -10.06
CA CYS A 62 26.27 -16.89 -8.97
C CYS A 62 27.19 -15.89 -8.24
N GLU A 63 28.48 -15.88 -8.57
CA GLU A 63 29.51 -15.02 -7.96
C GLU A 63 29.95 -13.90 -8.90
N THR A 64 29.47 -13.92 -10.15
CA THR A 64 29.74 -12.88 -11.14
C THR A 64 28.88 -11.63 -10.87
N ALA A 65 29.38 -10.45 -11.23
CA ALA A 65 28.69 -9.18 -10.96
C ALA A 65 27.29 -9.06 -11.62
N HIS A 66 27.03 -9.87 -12.64
CA HIS A 66 25.81 -9.84 -13.45
C HIS A 66 25.17 -11.22 -13.65
N PHE A 67 25.52 -12.21 -12.82
CA PHE A 67 25.03 -13.59 -12.94
C PHE A 67 25.24 -14.17 -14.35
N MET A 68 26.42 -13.91 -14.91
CA MET A 68 26.83 -14.34 -16.24
C MET A 68 27.27 -15.80 -16.25
N PHE A 69 26.91 -16.49 -17.31
CA PHE A 69 27.36 -17.83 -17.64
C PHE A 69 27.87 -17.87 -19.07
N ASP A 70 29.19 -18.04 -19.20
CA ASP A 70 29.90 -18.14 -20.46
C ASP A 70 30.12 -19.60 -20.86
N VAL A 71 29.83 -19.89 -22.12
CA VAL A 71 30.12 -21.16 -22.78
C VAL A 71 31.06 -20.88 -23.95
N LYS A 72 32.17 -21.62 -24.03
CA LYS A 72 33.13 -21.55 -25.13
C LYS A 72 33.29 -22.92 -25.75
N ALA A 73 33.05 -23.03 -27.05
CA ALA A 73 33.25 -24.25 -27.82
C ALA A 73 34.35 -24.07 -28.86
N THR A 74 35.15 -25.11 -29.03
CA THR A 74 36.26 -25.16 -29.97
C THR A 74 36.15 -26.46 -30.76
N GLU A 75 36.09 -26.37 -32.09
CA GLU A 75 36.20 -27.51 -32.98
C GLU A 75 37.57 -27.50 -33.67
N GLN A 76 38.38 -28.54 -33.47
CA GLN A 76 39.75 -28.63 -33.99
C GLN A 76 39.88 -29.68 -35.09
N ASN A 77 40.89 -29.50 -35.95
CA ASN A 77 41.30 -30.46 -36.99
C ASN A 77 40.22 -30.75 -38.05
N LEU A 78 39.50 -29.70 -38.48
CA LEU A 78 38.46 -29.81 -39.51
C LEU A 78 39.07 -29.93 -40.92
N PRO A 79 38.83 -31.02 -41.68
CA PRO A 79 39.35 -31.18 -43.04
C PRO A 79 38.58 -30.32 -44.07
N LEU A 80 39.29 -29.50 -44.87
CA LEU A 80 38.72 -28.71 -45.96
C LEU A 80 38.85 -29.45 -47.31
N PHE A 81 37.79 -30.12 -47.74
CA PHE A 81 37.82 -30.95 -48.95
C PHE A 81 37.81 -30.18 -50.28
N PHE A 82 37.32 -28.94 -50.32
CA PHE A 82 37.28 -28.15 -51.55
C PHE A 82 38.59 -27.41 -51.87
N ILE A 83 39.61 -27.52 -51.01
CA ILE A 83 40.88 -26.76 -51.13
C ILE A 83 42.12 -27.65 -50.84
N GLY A 84 42.16 -28.85 -51.44
CA GLY A 84 43.42 -29.59 -51.58
C GLY A 84 44.05 -30.16 -50.30
N GLY A 85 43.25 -30.61 -49.31
CA GLY A 85 43.77 -31.35 -48.15
C GLY A 85 44.29 -30.48 -47.00
N SER A 86 43.94 -29.20 -46.97
CA SER A 86 44.22 -28.31 -45.84
C SER A 86 43.28 -28.58 -44.65
N PHE A 87 43.73 -28.29 -43.43
CA PHE A 87 42.93 -28.38 -42.21
C PHE A 87 42.68 -26.97 -41.65
N VAL A 88 41.48 -26.72 -41.12
CA VAL A 88 41.26 -25.58 -40.22
C VAL A 88 41.77 -25.99 -38.83
N PRO A 89 42.78 -25.30 -38.26
CA PRO A 89 43.38 -25.69 -36.98
C PRO A 89 42.34 -25.69 -35.84
N ALA A 90 41.54 -24.63 -35.77
CA ALA A 90 40.43 -24.51 -34.82
C ALA A 90 39.36 -23.54 -35.33
N ILE A 91 38.09 -23.83 -35.04
CA ILE A 91 36.97 -22.90 -35.10
C ILE A 91 36.49 -22.70 -33.67
N ASN A 92 36.42 -21.44 -33.25
CA ASN A 92 36.01 -21.07 -31.90
C ASN A 92 34.68 -20.32 -31.94
N THR A 93 33.79 -20.64 -31.00
CA THR A 93 32.53 -19.93 -30.79
C THR A 93 32.28 -19.78 -29.30
N HIS A 94 31.68 -18.68 -28.90
CA HIS A 94 31.27 -18.46 -27.51
C HIS A 94 29.82 -18.00 -27.46
N ALA A 95 29.19 -18.22 -26.31
CA ALA A 95 27.88 -17.70 -25.99
C ALA A 95 27.86 -17.25 -24.52
N ARG A 96 27.17 -16.15 -24.23
CA ARG A 96 26.99 -15.66 -22.85
C ARG A 96 25.52 -15.49 -22.51
N VAL A 97 25.08 -16.15 -21.45
CA VAL A 97 23.80 -15.87 -20.81
C VAL A 97 24.04 -14.94 -19.62
N GLN A 98 23.25 -13.88 -19.49
CA GLN A 98 23.29 -12.94 -18.37
C GLN A 98 21.90 -12.79 -17.77
N LEU A 99 21.79 -12.65 -16.44
CA LEU A 99 20.53 -12.19 -15.87
C LEU A 99 20.37 -10.68 -16.07
N GLN A 100 19.27 -10.30 -16.71
CA GLN A 100 18.88 -8.92 -16.91
C GLN A 100 17.55 -8.65 -16.21
N ALA A 101 17.25 -7.39 -15.94
CA ALA A 101 15.96 -7.02 -15.38
C ALA A 101 14.84 -7.29 -16.41
N LEU A 102 13.69 -7.77 -15.92
CA LEU A 102 12.51 -7.98 -16.73
C LEU A 102 12.02 -6.65 -17.34
N GLY A 103 11.80 -6.63 -18.66
CA GLY A 103 11.32 -5.48 -19.41
C GLY A 103 9.86 -5.59 -19.85
N ASP A 104 9.47 -6.75 -20.39
CA ASP A 104 8.09 -7.04 -20.75
C ASP A 104 7.77 -8.53 -20.57
N THR A 105 6.53 -8.81 -20.19
CA THR A 105 6.02 -10.18 -20.08
C THR A 105 4.51 -10.23 -20.17
N ASN A 106 3.99 -11.44 -20.34
CA ASN A 106 2.60 -11.79 -20.13
C ASN A 106 2.37 -11.96 -18.62
N PRO A 107 1.58 -11.09 -17.96
CA PRO A 107 1.29 -11.27 -16.55
C PRO A 107 0.58 -12.60 -16.31
N SER A 108 0.88 -13.25 -15.19
CA SER A 108 0.30 -14.56 -14.88
C SER A 108 -1.11 -14.46 -14.34
N LEU A 109 -1.49 -13.32 -13.76
CA LEU A 109 -2.84 -13.00 -13.32
C LEU A 109 -3.28 -11.65 -13.89
N PRO A 110 -4.57 -11.45 -14.18
CA PRO A 110 -5.12 -10.18 -14.66
C PRO A 110 -5.28 -9.18 -13.50
N LEU A 111 -4.20 -8.93 -12.77
CA LEU A 111 -4.15 -8.05 -11.62
C LEU A 111 -3.07 -6.99 -11.81
N ALA A 112 -3.45 -5.73 -11.64
CA ALA A 112 -2.52 -4.64 -11.47
C ALA A 112 -2.61 -4.17 -10.01
N VAL A 113 -1.57 -4.48 -9.24
CA VAL A 113 -1.54 -4.25 -7.80
C VAL A 113 -1.08 -2.82 -7.52
N PRO A 114 -1.87 -2.01 -6.79
CA PRO A 114 -1.48 -0.66 -6.37
C PRO A 114 -0.21 -0.64 -5.50
N ASP A 115 0.93 -0.19 -6.03
CA ASP A 115 2.15 0.05 -5.25
C ASP A 115 2.14 1.45 -4.64
N VAL A 116 2.42 1.55 -3.34
CA VAL A 116 2.36 2.79 -2.58
C VAL A 116 3.71 3.51 -2.66
N ASN A 117 4.01 4.07 -3.83
CA ASN A 117 5.24 4.82 -4.06
C ASN A 117 5.02 6.14 -4.82
N PRO A 118 4.20 7.06 -4.28
CA PRO A 118 3.91 8.32 -4.97
C PRO A 118 5.15 9.19 -5.17
N ARG A 119 5.13 9.98 -6.25
CA ARG A 119 6.12 11.05 -6.47
C ARG A 119 5.84 12.27 -5.60
N GLN A 120 4.57 12.54 -5.29
CA GLN A 120 4.13 13.70 -4.53
C GLN A 120 3.03 13.35 -3.54
N VAL A 121 3.07 13.99 -2.37
CA VAL A 121 2.03 13.95 -1.35
C VAL A 121 1.75 15.38 -0.92
N GLY A 122 0.47 15.72 -0.74
CA GLY A 122 0.07 17.02 -0.24
C GLY A 122 -1.18 16.92 0.61
N VAL A 123 -1.53 18.04 1.24
CA VAL A 123 -2.72 18.15 2.08
C VAL A 123 -3.53 19.37 1.73
N THR A 124 -4.84 19.27 1.85
CA THR A 124 -5.78 20.37 1.62
C THR A 124 -6.63 20.55 2.88
N PHE A 125 -6.67 21.78 3.39
CA PHE A 125 -7.58 22.14 4.48
C PHE A 125 -8.90 22.66 3.92
N VAL A 126 -10.01 22.08 4.37
CA VAL A 126 -11.36 22.39 3.91
C VAL A 126 -12.28 22.74 5.07
N ASP A 127 -13.30 23.54 4.79
CA ASP A 127 -14.45 23.69 5.69
C ASP A 127 -15.37 22.47 5.51
N GLU A 128 -15.58 21.68 6.56
CA GLU A 128 -16.39 20.46 6.47
C GLU A 128 -17.89 20.73 6.30
N SER A 129 -18.34 21.98 6.45
CA SER A 129 -19.75 22.34 6.20
C SER A 129 -20.11 22.32 4.72
N ASN A 130 -19.14 22.55 3.83
CA ASN A 130 -19.36 22.69 2.39
C ASN A 130 -18.28 22.04 1.51
N GLY A 131 -17.20 21.51 2.11
CA GLY A 131 -16.06 20.88 1.42
C GLY A 131 -15.16 21.83 0.64
N ALA A 132 -15.41 23.14 0.73
CA ALA A 132 -14.62 24.16 0.06
C ALA A 132 -13.24 24.28 0.71
N GLU A 133 -12.24 24.53 -0.13
CA GLU A 133 -10.89 24.85 0.34
C GLU A 133 -10.91 26.13 1.18
N LEU A 134 -10.17 26.14 2.28
CA LEU A 134 -9.95 27.35 3.04
C LEU A 134 -9.19 28.40 2.20
N THR A 135 -9.27 29.66 2.62
CA THR A 135 -8.59 30.79 1.98
C THR A 135 -7.69 31.52 2.98
N GLY A 136 -6.80 32.37 2.49
CA GLY A 136 -5.89 33.15 3.34
C GLY A 136 -4.65 32.40 3.84
N CYS A 137 -4.49 31.12 3.49
CA CYS A 137 -3.27 30.38 3.80
C CYS A 137 -2.05 30.89 3.01
N THR A 138 -0.88 30.79 3.65
CA THR A 138 0.41 31.25 3.12
C THR A 138 1.50 30.20 3.36
N GLY A 139 2.72 30.42 2.86
CA GLY A 139 3.87 29.55 3.11
C GLY A 139 4.54 29.03 1.84
N ALA A 140 5.82 28.68 1.94
CA ALA A 140 6.65 28.26 0.80
C ALA A 140 6.16 26.96 0.14
N ASN A 141 5.53 26.08 0.93
CA ASN A 141 5.03 24.78 0.45
C ASN A 141 3.60 24.86 -0.11
N LYS A 142 2.98 26.04 -0.10
CA LYS A 142 1.63 26.22 -0.64
C LYS A 142 1.64 25.98 -2.15
N ILE A 143 0.72 25.15 -2.63
CA ILE A 143 0.59 24.85 -4.06
C ILE A 143 0.06 26.10 -4.77
N THR A 144 0.78 26.55 -5.80
CA THR A 144 0.40 27.75 -6.56
C THR A 144 -0.99 27.59 -7.18
N GLY A 145 -1.82 28.62 -7.06
CA GLY A 145 -3.20 28.60 -7.57
C GLY A 145 -4.23 27.96 -6.64
N THR A 146 -3.83 27.49 -5.46
CA THR A 146 -4.76 26.89 -4.46
C THR A 146 -5.02 27.82 -3.27
N GLY A 147 -6.06 27.53 -2.49
CA GLY A 147 -6.43 28.28 -1.30
C GLY A 147 -5.55 27.97 -0.09
N CYS A 148 -5.55 26.71 0.33
CA CYS A 148 -4.95 26.13 1.53
C CYS A 148 -4.48 24.68 1.28
N SER A 149 -3.84 24.44 0.13
CA SER A 149 -3.22 23.17 -0.22
C SER A 149 -1.70 23.28 -0.19
N PHE A 150 -1.04 22.25 0.36
CA PHE A 150 0.38 22.26 0.64
C PHE A 150 1.04 20.97 0.18
N LEU A 151 2.20 21.09 -0.44
CA LEU A 151 3.06 19.95 -0.77
C LEU A 151 3.86 19.52 0.46
N LEU A 152 3.99 18.22 0.66
CA LEU A 152 4.84 17.61 1.68
C LEU A 152 6.12 17.07 1.03
N THR A 153 7.18 16.97 1.83
CA THR A 153 8.46 16.40 1.42
C THR A 153 8.61 14.99 1.96
N LYS A 154 9.07 14.05 1.12
CA LYS A 154 9.39 12.69 1.54
C LYS A 154 10.54 12.71 2.54
N GLU A 155 10.37 12.05 3.67
CA GLU A 155 11.44 11.87 4.64
C GLU A 155 12.42 10.80 4.13
N ALA A 156 13.71 10.99 4.42
CA ALA A 156 14.77 10.13 3.89
C ALA A 156 14.73 8.69 4.42
N THR A 157 14.11 8.46 5.58
CA THR A 157 14.11 7.17 6.26
C THR A 157 12.69 6.75 6.63
N PRO A 158 12.24 5.56 6.23
CA PRO A 158 10.97 5.01 6.69
C PRO A 158 10.92 4.87 8.22
N VAL A 159 9.75 5.07 8.81
CA VAL A 159 9.55 4.90 10.26
C VAL A 159 8.51 3.81 10.48
N ASN A 160 8.88 2.75 11.21
CA ASN A 160 8.02 1.59 11.46
C ASN A 160 7.43 0.99 10.16
N GLY A 161 8.22 0.95 9.09
CA GLY A 161 7.79 0.45 7.78
C GLY A 161 6.90 1.41 6.98
N LEU A 162 6.67 2.64 7.46
CA LEU A 162 5.90 3.66 6.75
C LEU A 162 6.80 4.61 5.97
N ASN A 163 6.38 4.94 4.75
CA ASN A 163 6.94 6.02 3.97
C ASN A 163 6.40 7.35 4.52
N MET A 164 7.26 8.10 5.22
CA MET A 164 6.87 9.33 5.89
C MET A 164 7.01 10.55 4.97
N TRP A 165 6.05 11.45 5.07
CA TRP A 165 6.02 12.73 4.35
C TRP A 165 5.65 13.84 5.33
N SER A 166 6.38 14.95 5.32
CA SER A 166 6.11 16.06 6.23
C SER A 166 6.39 17.43 5.63
N GLY A 167 5.80 18.45 6.24
CA GLY A 167 6.00 19.83 5.83
C GLY A 167 5.26 20.84 6.70
N PRO A 168 5.77 22.08 6.80
CA PRO A 168 5.06 23.18 7.45
C PRO A 168 3.87 23.65 6.61
N THR A 169 2.81 24.09 7.29
CA THR A 169 1.62 24.72 6.71
C THR A 169 1.26 25.97 7.50
N SER A 170 0.88 27.07 6.84
CA SER A 170 0.31 28.25 7.52
C SER A 170 -1.17 28.34 7.21
N VAL A 171 -2.00 27.87 8.13
CA VAL A 171 -3.44 27.71 7.95
C VAL A 171 -4.18 28.87 8.57
N SER A 172 -5.02 29.55 7.78
CA SER A 172 -5.94 30.58 8.28
C SER A 172 -7.31 29.96 8.52
N LEU A 173 -7.75 29.93 9.77
CA LEU A 173 -9.07 29.45 10.14
C LEU A 173 -10.13 30.52 9.81
N PRO A 174 -11.35 30.12 9.38
CA PRO A 174 -12.44 31.04 9.08
C PRO A 174 -13.06 31.62 10.37
N SER A 175 -14.24 32.21 10.27
CA SER A 175 -15.00 32.65 11.44
C SER A 175 -15.55 31.44 12.21
N ALA A 176 -15.19 31.34 13.49
CA ALA A 176 -15.72 30.31 14.36
C ALA A 176 -17.24 30.48 14.62
N PRO A 177 -17.96 29.39 14.94
CA PRO A 177 -17.48 28.01 15.02
C PRO A 177 -17.47 27.31 13.65
N ALA A 178 -16.39 26.59 13.36
CA ALA A 178 -16.26 25.81 12.13
C ALA A 178 -15.56 24.47 12.37
N LYS A 179 -15.75 23.53 11.43
CA LYS A 179 -15.09 22.23 11.42
C LYS A 179 -14.12 22.23 10.25
N ILE A 180 -12.83 22.14 10.52
CA ILE A 180 -11.81 22.19 9.48
C ILE A 180 -11.26 20.80 9.25
N GLY A 181 -11.55 20.23 8.09
CA GLY A 181 -11.06 18.92 7.68
C GLY A 181 -9.70 19.03 7.01
N MET A 182 -8.80 18.09 7.28
CA MET A 182 -7.60 17.90 6.48
C MET A 182 -7.76 16.68 5.57
N ARG A 183 -7.65 16.90 4.26
CA ARG A 183 -7.68 15.89 3.21
C ARG A 183 -6.27 15.66 2.68
N VAL A 184 -5.98 14.46 2.18
CA VAL A 184 -4.62 14.09 1.73
C VAL A 184 -4.65 13.72 0.26
N GLY A 185 -3.87 14.44 -0.55
CA GLY A 185 -3.65 14.15 -1.97
C GLY A 185 -2.36 13.36 -2.15
N VAL A 186 -2.40 12.31 -2.96
CA VAL A 186 -1.26 11.39 -3.17
C VAL A 186 -1.21 11.04 -4.67
N GLY A 187 -0.03 11.05 -5.30
CA GLY A 187 0.12 10.59 -6.69
C GLY A 187 1.40 11.05 -7.38
N GLY A 188 1.38 11.06 -8.71
CA GLY A 188 2.43 11.64 -9.57
C GLY A 188 2.47 13.17 -9.51
N THR A 189 1.32 13.81 -9.32
CA THR A 189 1.16 15.24 -9.02
C THR A 189 0.25 15.43 -7.82
N VAL A 190 0.16 16.64 -7.25
CA VAL A 190 -0.87 16.95 -6.24
C VAL A 190 -1.49 18.32 -6.52
N GLN A 191 -2.81 18.39 -6.39
CA GLN A 191 -3.60 19.62 -6.45
C GLN A 191 -4.51 19.73 -5.21
N SER A 192 -5.42 20.71 -5.22
CA SER A 192 -6.43 20.84 -4.17
C SER A 192 -7.37 19.64 -4.18
N CYS A 193 -7.53 19.02 -3.01
CA CYS A 193 -8.51 17.98 -2.78
C CYS A 193 -9.89 18.51 -2.40
N ALA A 194 -10.17 19.81 -2.45
CA ALA A 194 -11.48 20.34 -2.09
C ALA A 194 -12.59 19.82 -3.00
N ASN A 195 -13.75 19.51 -2.41
CA ASN A 195 -14.94 18.97 -3.12
C ASN A 195 -14.69 17.79 -4.07
N THR A 196 -13.55 17.11 -3.94
CA THR A 196 -13.22 15.93 -4.74
C THR A 196 -13.79 14.70 -4.03
N LEU A 197 -14.16 13.64 -4.73
CA LEU A 197 -14.49 12.36 -4.09
C LEU A 197 -13.22 11.53 -3.92
N PRO A 198 -13.15 10.63 -2.92
CA PRO A 198 -12.07 9.67 -2.86
C PRO A 198 -12.18 8.80 -4.12
N GLN A 199 -11.13 8.78 -4.94
CA GLN A 199 -11.01 8.10 -6.26
C GLN A 199 -11.44 8.86 -7.53
N ASN A 200 -12.10 10.02 -7.46
CA ASN A 200 -12.50 10.76 -8.68
C ASN A 200 -11.69 12.03 -8.85
N ALA A 201 -10.50 11.91 -9.42
CA ALA A 201 -9.84 13.02 -10.05
C ALA A 201 -9.70 12.68 -11.55
N ASN A 202 -10.60 13.25 -12.36
CA ASN A 202 -10.80 13.06 -13.80
C ASN A 202 -9.50 12.88 -14.60
N GLY A 203 -8.98 11.65 -14.74
CA GLY A 203 -7.77 11.38 -15.52
C GLY A 203 -6.52 12.14 -15.04
N THR A 204 -6.49 12.55 -13.77
CA THR A 204 -5.33 13.22 -13.17
C THR A 204 -4.52 12.20 -12.39
N ASN A 205 -3.19 12.22 -12.50
CA ASN A 205 -2.25 11.32 -11.80
C ASN A 205 -2.20 11.56 -10.27
N PHE A 206 -3.35 11.70 -9.60
CA PHE A 206 -3.46 11.88 -8.16
C PHE A 206 -4.80 11.40 -7.62
N SER A 207 -4.80 10.96 -6.36
CA SER A 207 -5.98 10.53 -5.60
C SER A 207 -6.09 11.34 -4.32
N CYS A 208 -7.32 11.70 -3.95
CA CYS A 208 -7.64 12.37 -2.69
C CYS A 208 -8.21 11.36 -1.69
N TYR A 209 -7.75 11.42 -0.44
CA TYR A 209 -8.25 10.60 0.66
C TYR A 209 -8.87 11.48 1.73
N ASP A 210 -10.02 11.02 2.22
CA ASP A 210 -10.92 11.82 3.04
C ASP A 210 -11.75 10.95 4.00
N GLY A 211 -12.68 11.59 4.70
CA GLY A 211 -13.54 10.96 5.68
C GLY A 211 -14.56 9.96 5.12
N GLY A 212 -14.46 9.55 3.85
CA GLY A 212 -15.51 8.86 3.09
C GLY A 212 -16.57 9.83 2.56
N SER A 213 -16.22 11.11 2.39
CA SER A 213 -17.12 12.22 2.06
C SER A 213 -16.36 13.32 1.32
N GLN A 214 -17.06 14.02 0.41
CA GLN A 214 -16.51 15.19 -0.30
C GLN A 214 -16.18 16.37 0.63
N THR A 215 -16.73 16.38 1.85
CA THR A 215 -16.60 17.51 2.77
C THR A 215 -15.72 17.21 3.98
N ALA A 216 -15.65 15.96 4.46
CA ALA A 216 -14.96 15.63 5.70
C ALA A 216 -13.48 15.25 5.47
N GLY A 217 -12.57 15.70 6.34
CA GLY A 217 -11.18 15.27 6.33
C GLY A 217 -10.92 13.90 6.96
N LEU A 218 -9.67 13.43 6.92
CA LEU A 218 -9.21 12.28 7.72
C LEU A 218 -9.03 12.66 9.20
N THR A 219 -8.64 13.90 9.45
CA THR A 219 -8.58 14.52 10.78
C THR A 219 -9.31 15.87 10.75
N MET A 220 -9.70 16.36 11.93
CA MET A 220 -10.43 17.61 12.07
C MET A 220 -9.76 18.54 13.08
N ILE A 221 -9.60 19.80 12.70
CA ILE A 221 -9.32 20.91 13.59
C ILE A 221 -10.67 21.55 13.92
N ARG A 222 -11.02 21.60 15.21
CA ARG A 222 -12.20 22.34 15.67
C ARG A 222 -11.85 23.81 15.76
N ASP A 223 -12.47 24.64 14.93
CA ASP A 223 -12.41 26.10 15.10
C ASP A 223 -13.53 26.54 16.06
N TYR A 224 -13.15 27.08 17.21
CA TYR A 224 -14.09 27.43 18.27
C TYR A 224 -14.10 28.92 18.56
N ALA A 225 -15.29 29.43 18.87
CA ALA A 225 -15.44 30.81 19.26
C ALA A 225 -15.00 30.98 20.71
N VAL A 226 -14.10 31.93 20.96
CA VAL A 226 -13.82 32.41 22.33
C VAL A 226 -15.04 33.22 22.76
N ALA A 227 -16.00 32.54 23.36
CA ALA A 227 -17.14 33.18 23.99
C ALA A 227 -16.87 33.21 25.49
N ALA A 228 -16.95 34.40 26.10
CA ALA A 228 -17.17 34.45 27.54
C ALA A 228 -18.44 33.64 27.85
N PRO A 229 -18.49 32.88 28.94
CA PRO A 229 -19.69 32.22 29.39
C PRO A 229 -20.84 33.22 29.38
N ALA A 230 -21.93 32.88 28.68
CA ALA A 230 -23.06 33.78 28.53
C ALA A 230 -23.47 34.29 29.91
N THR A 231 -23.76 35.57 30.08
CA THR A 231 -24.27 36.09 31.35
C THR A 231 -25.46 35.23 31.79
N PRO A 232 -25.56 34.80 33.06
CA PRO A 232 -26.65 33.96 33.49
C PRO A 232 -28.00 34.56 33.06
N PRO A 233 -28.91 33.80 32.43
CA PRO A 233 -30.24 34.28 32.08
C PRO A 233 -30.95 34.87 33.31
N ALA A 234 -31.80 35.87 33.14
CA ALA A 234 -32.51 36.51 34.26
C ALA A 234 -33.18 35.45 35.17
N GLY A 235 -32.89 35.49 36.48
CA GLY A 235 -33.34 34.50 37.46
C GLY A 235 -32.46 33.24 37.57
N SER A 236 -31.32 33.18 36.87
CA SER A 236 -30.33 32.10 36.91
C SER A 236 -29.03 32.58 37.57
N ASN A 237 -28.34 31.71 38.29
CA ASN A 237 -26.97 31.94 38.78
C ASN A 237 -25.96 30.95 38.19
N LEU A 238 -26.39 30.19 37.17
CA LEU A 238 -25.59 29.30 36.36
C LEU A 238 -25.75 29.67 34.89
N SER A 239 -24.62 29.79 34.20
CA SER A 239 -24.54 29.91 32.75
C SER A 239 -24.31 28.54 32.13
N ALA A 240 -24.75 28.36 30.88
CA ALA A 240 -24.33 27.18 30.13
C ALA A 240 -22.79 27.22 29.98
N PRO A 241 -22.08 26.12 30.26
CA PRO A 241 -20.64 26.07 30.08
C PRO A 241 -20.27 26.25 28.61
N VAL A 242 -19.10 26.83 28.37
CA VAL A 242 -18.51 27.00 27.04
C VAL A 242 -17.46 25.90 26.83
N LEU A 243 -17.55 25.23 25.69
CA LEU A 243 -16.56 24.24 25.27
C LEU A 243 -15.46 24.93 24.47
N GLU A 244 -14.28 25.02 25.07
CA GLU A 244 -13.13 25.67 24.47
C GLU A 244 -12.29 24.67 23.67
N GLY A 245 -12.18 23.41 24.08
CA GLY A 245 -11.53 22.43 23.22
C GLY A 245 -11.83 20.97 23.52
N VAL A 246 -11.49 20.12 22.54
CA VAL A 246 -11.66 18.67 22.58
C VAL A 246 -10.47 18.01 21.88
N TRP A 247 -9.80 17.10 22.60
CA TRP A 247 -8.65 16.35 22.12
C TRP A 247 -8.88 14.84 22.31
N PRO A 248 -8.83 14.07 21.21
CA PRO A 248 -8.80 12.62 21.26
C PRO A 248 -7.41 12.14 21.70
N SER A 249 -7.34 11.20 22.64
CA SER A 249 -6.10 10.47 22.91
C SER A 249 -6.07 9.24 22.00
N SER A 250 -5.10 9.07 21.10
CA SER A 250 -5.09 7.88 20.23
C SER A 250 -4.56 6.64 20.98
N CYS A 251 -4.73 5.46 20.37
CA CYS A 251 -4.17 4.23 20.91
C CYS A 251 -2.69 3.96 20.60
N SER A 252 -2.02 4.83 19.84
CA SER A 252 -0.60 4.70 19.47
C SER A 252 0.18 6.01 19.46
N GLY A 253 -0.32 7.06 20.12
CA GLY A 253 0.28 8.40 20.17
C GLY A 253 -0.72 9.54 20.43
N ASN A 254 -0.31 10.78 20.13
CA ASN A 254 -1.18 11.96 20.16
C ASN A 254 -1.87 12.13 18.81
N GLY A 255 -3.20 11.96 18.73
CA GLY A 255 -3.92 12.24 17.50
C GLY A 255 -5.35 11.70 17.41
N ALA A 256 -6.09 12.18 16.42
CA ALA A 256 -7.42 11.71 16.07
C ALA A 256 -7.38 10.46 15.17
N PHE A 257 -6.34 10.34 14.33
CA PHE A 257 -6.19 9.25 13.38
C PHE A 257 -5.43 8.08 14.01
N TYR A 258 -5.90 6.87 13.76
CA TYR A 258 -5.22 5.65 14.16
C TYR A 258 -5.36 4.58 13.08
N TYR A 259 -4.39 3.66 13.01
CA TYR A 259 -4.47 2.48 12.17
C TYR A 259 -4.15 1.26 13.03
N VAL A 260 -5.11 0.35 13.14
CA VAL A 260 -4.92 -0.96 13.79
C VAL A 260 -5.31 -2.03 12.79
N ALA A 261 -4.37 -2.95 12.52
CA ALA A 261 -4.53 -3.95 11.48
C ALA A 261 -5.62 -4.98 11.81
N SER A 262 -5.85 -5.25 13.09
CA SER A 262 -6.92 -6.11 13.59
C SER A 262 -7.26 -5.79 15.05
N GLY A 263 -8.43 -6.21 15.51
CA GLY A 263 -8.88 -6.05 16.90
C GLY A 263 -9.42 -4.67 17.26
N THR A 264 -9.32 -4.32 18.54
CA THR A 264 -9.73 -3.03 19.10
C THR A 264 -8.60 -2.42 19.90
N CYS A 265 -8.60 -1.09 20.00
CA CYS A 265 -7.66 -0.36 20.83
C CYS A 265 -8.39 0.62 21.77
N GLY A 266 -7.91 0.73 23.01
CA GLY A 266 -8.51 1.62 24.02
C GLY A 266 -8.14 3.08 23.77
N SER A 267 -9.12 3.97 23.93
CA SER A 267 -8.98 5.41 23.75
C SER A 267 -9.76 6.22 24.79
N GLY A 268 -9.38 7.49 24.94
CA GLY A 268 -9.91 8.48 25.87
C GLY A 268 -10.13 9.84 25.21
N VAL A 269 -10.81 10.72 25.94
CA VAL A 269 -11.15 12.08 25.48
C VAL A 269 -10.72 13.08 26.54
N THR A 270 -10.06 14.14 26.09
CA THR A 270 -9.80 15.34 26.87
C THR A 270 -10.68 16.47 26.34
N ALA A 271 -11.25 17.27 27.22
CA ALA A 271 -12.06 18.42 26.88
C ALA A 271 -11.71 19.59 27.79
N GLU A 272 -11.89 20.80 27.31
CA GLU A 272 -11.69 22.01 28.09
C GLU A 272 -12.95 22.83 28.16
N ILE A 273 -13.36 23.13 29.38
CA ILE A 273 -14.68 23.65 29.69
C ILE A 273 -14.53 24.88 30.56
N ASN A 274 -15.07 26.00 30.08
CA ASN A 274 -15.18 27.24 30.83
C ASN A 274 -16.58 27.35 31.45
N TYR A 275 -16.62 27.46 32.78
CA TYR A 275 -17.86 27.55 33.56
C TYR A 275 -18.19 28.98 34.02
N GLY A 276 -17.35 29.98 33.70
CA GLY A 276 -17.58 31.39 34.06
C GLY A 276 -17.36 31.73 35.52
N THR A 277 -16.65 30.87 36.25
CA THR A 277 -16.24 31.09 37.63
C THR A 277 -14.77 30.72 37.76
N GLY A 278 -13.96 31.64 38.28
CA GLY A 278 -12.51 31.45 38.43
C GLY A 278 -12.11 30.21 39.23
N ALA A 279 -10.80 29.91 39.25
CA ALA A 279 -9.99 28.76 39.74
C ALA A 279 -10.51 27.74 40.79
N THR A 280 -11.73 27.85 41.29
CA THR A 280 -12.40 26.88 42.14
C THR A 280 -12.73 25.63 41.32
N GLN A 281 -12.24 24.48 41.78
CA GLN A 281 -12.50 23.21 41.14
C GLN A 281 -14.00 22.90 41.05
N PRO A 282 -14.52 22.52 39.87
CA PRO A 282 -15.84 21.95 39.75
C PRO A 282 -15.93 20.76 40.68
N GLY A 283 -16.77 20.87 41.72
CA GLY A 283 -16.94 19.80 42.70
C GLY A 283 -17.62 18.57 42.09
N ALA A 284 -17.90 17.56 42.93
CA ALA A 284 -18.58 16.32 42.52
C ALA A 284 -19.96 16.53 41.87
N ASN A 285 -20.52 17.73 41.97
CA ASN A 285 -21.80 18.13 41.39
C ASN A 285 -21.72 18.51 39.91
N TYR A 286 -20.54 18.54 39.29
CA TYR A 286 -20.36 18.86 37.88
C TYR A 286 -19.95 17.60 37.13
N SER A 287 -20.63 17.31 36.02
CA SER A 287 -20.27 16.18 35.16
C SER A 287 -20.19 16.59 33.70
N ILE A 288 -19.15 16.07 33.05
CA ILE A 288 -18.98 16.08 31.60
C ILE A 288 -18.99 14.64 31.14
N ARG A 289 -19.75 14.36 30.09
CA ARG A 289 -19.86 13.03 29.48
C ARG A 289 -19.44 13.11 28.02
N ALA A 290 -18.58 12.19 27.60
CA ALA A 290 -18.27 11.97 26.19
C ALA A 290 -18.96 10.72 25.69
N THR A 291 -19.60 10.84 24.53
CA THR A 291 -20.17 9.71 23.79
C THR A 291 -19.39 9.49 22.51
N VAL A 292 -18.88 8.27 22.33
CA VAL A 292 -18.13 7.81 21.14
C VAL A 292 -18.72 6.47 20.71
N ASN A 293 -19.20 6.40 19.47
CA ASN A 293 -19.79 5.17 18.90
C ASN A 293 -20.85 4.50 19.83
N GLY A 294 -21.74 5.31 20.40
CA GLY A 294 -22.79 4.86 21.33
C GLY A 294 -22.32 4.57 22.77
N THR A 295 -21.01 4.46 23.02
CA THR A 295 -20.46 4.30 24.38
C THR A 295 -20.33 5.65 25.05
N THR A 296 -20.83 5.78 26.29
CA THR A 296 -20.74 7.03 27.07
C THR A 296 -19.86 6.83 28.29
N ALA A 297 -18.92 7.76 28.52
CA ALA A 297 -18.05 7.76 29.68
C ALA A 297 -18.00 9.14 30.34
N ASP A 298 -17.89 9.16 31.66
CA ASP A 298 -17.69 10.40 32.43
C ASP A 298 -16.24 10.88 32.28
N LEU A 299 -16.07 12.19 32.17
CA LEU A 299 -14.79 12.86 32.30
C LEU A 299 -14.68 13.42 33.72
N ARG A 300 -13.44 13.52 34.21
CA ARG A 300 -13.11 14.09 35.51
C ARG A 300 -12.24 15.33 35.34
N PRO A 301 -12.42 16.38 36.17
CA PRO A 301 -11.55 17.54 36.12
C PRO A 301 -10.14 17.13 36.56
N SER A 302 -9.14 17.51 35.77
CA SER A 302 -7.73 17.13 35.94
C SER A 302 -6.86 18.31 36.35
N SER A 303 -7.02 19.46 35.69
CA SER A 303 -6.29 20.70 35.96
C SER A 303 -7.10 21.94 35.57
N TYR A 304 -6.72 23.09 36.09
CA TYR A 304 -7.25 24.40 35.73
C TYR A 304 -6.26 25.16 34.87
N ASP A 305 -6.73 25.76 33.77
CA ASP A 305 -5.96 26.68 32.95
C ASP A 305 -6.32 28.12 33.32
N SER A 306 -5.43 28.78 34.05
CA SER A 306 -5.62 30.17 34.48
C SER A 306 -5.52 31.20 33.36
N ALA A 307 -4.91 30.85 32.21
CA ALA A 307 -4.84 31.76 31.08
C ALA A 307 -6.18 31.87 30.33
N ARG A 308 -7.00 30.81 30.41
CA ARG A 308 -8.28 30.70 29.70
C ARG A 308 -9.50 30.61 30.61
N ASP A 309 -9.29 30.62 31.92
CA ASP A 309 -10.34 30.54 32.94
C ASP A 309 -11.20 29.26 32.81
N SER A 310 -10.53 28.15 32.53
CA SER A 310 -11.16 26.93 32.06
C SER A 310 -10.62 25.71 32.79
N TRP A 311 -11.41 24.63 32.81
CA TRP A 311 -11.02 23.36 33.41
C TRP A 311 -10.75 22.32 32.34
N ILE A 312 -9.66 21.59 32.49
CA ILE A 312 -9.33 20.42 31.66
C ILE A 312 -9.98 19.19 32.27
N TRP A 313 -10.85 18.56 31.50
CA TRP A 313 -11.57 17.34 31.82
C TRP A 313 -11.01 16.19 31.01
N THR A 314 -10.71 15.08 31.66
CA THR A 314 -10.14 13.88 31.00
C THR A 314 -10.94 12.66 31.38
N THR A 315 -11.12 11.71 30.45
CA THR A 315 -11.62 10.37 30.80
C THR A 315 -10.72 9.74 31.86
N SER A 316 -11.28 9.40 33.02
CA SER A 316 -10.51 8.75 34.08
C SER A 316 -10.48 7.23 33.85
N ALA A 317 -9.32 6.62 33.63
CA ALA A 317 -9.03 5.25 34.05
C ALA A 317 -7.62 4.76 33.65
N ALA A 318 -7.15 3.77 34.41
CA ALA A 318 -6.07 2.85 34.06
C ALA A 318 -6.39 1.96 32.83
N THR A 319 -7.66 1.96 32.36
CA THR A 319 -8.14 1.30 31.13
C THR A 319 -9.01 2.28 30.34
N PRO A 320 -8.64 2.69 29.13
CA PRO A 320 -9.39 3.68 28.36
C PRO A 320 -10.83 3.21 28.02
N PRO A 321 -11.87 4.04 28.18
CA PRO A 321 -13.26 3.60 28.11
C PRO A 321 -13.79 3.36 26.69
N PHE A 322 -13.16 3.93 25.66
CA PHE A 322 -13.63 3.82 24.29
C PHE A 322 -12.85 2.76 23.54
N ALA A 323 -13.52 1.68 23.16
CA ALA A 323 -12.95 0.64 22.30
C ALA A 323 -13.08 1.03 20.83
N LEU A 324 -11.97 1.45 20.24
CA LEU A 324 -11.88 1.83 18.84
C LEU A 324 -11.57 0.59 17.99
N ALA A 325 -12.47 0.20 17.10
CA ALA A 325 -12.27 -0.94 16.23
C ALA A 325 -11.32 -0.62 15.05
N ALA A 326 -10.65 -1.65 14.53
CA ALA A 326 -9.97 -1.60 13.24
C ALA A 326 -10.90 -1.08 12.15
N GLU A 327 -10.35 -0.27 11.24
CA GLU A 327 -11.04 0.18 10.03
C GLU A 327 -12.40 0.86 10.24
N ALA A 328 -12.66 1.41 11.44
CA ALA A 328 -13.94 1.97 11.81
C ALA A 328 -14.24 3.35 11.19
N GLN A 329 -13.30 3.93 10.44
CA GLN A 329 -13.41 5.25 9.83
C GLN A 329 -13.76 6.33 10.89
N ALA A 330 -14.50 7.37 10.50
CA ALA A 330 -14.84 8.49 11.37
C ALA A 330 -15.80 8.09 12.50
N GLN A 331 -15.37 8.28 13.74
CA GLN A 331 -16.17 8.09 14.96
C GLN A 331 -16.29 9.41 15.71
N GLY A 332 -17.47 10.02 15.65
CA GLY A 332 -17.72 11.32 16.27
C GLY A 332 -17.68 11.28 17.81
N ILE A 333 -17.07 12.31 18.39
CA ILE A 333 -17.04 12.60 19.82
C ILE A 333 -18.10 13.67 20.08
N SER A 334 -19.11 13.32 20.88
CA SER A 334 -20.13 14.26 21.36
C SER A 334 -20.00 14.47 22.86
N LEU A 335 -20.05 15.74 23.29
CA LEU A 335 -19.97 16.10 24.71
C LEU A 335 -21.32 16.59 25.25
N ALA A 336 -21.62 16.20 26.48
CA ALA A 336 -22.76 16.67 27.26
C ALA A 336 -22.29 17.11 28.65
N TRP A 337 -23.01 18.06 29.23
CA TRP A 337 -22.74 18.59 30.57
C TRP A 337 -23.97 18.47 31.45
N GLU A 338 -23.74 18.32 32.75
CA GLU A 338 -24.78 18.37 33.77
C GLU A 338 -24.23 18.96 35.07
N VAL A 339 -25.05 19.77 35.73
CA VAL A 339 -24.76 20.36 37.04
C VAL A 339 -25.84 19.93 38.02
N GLN A 340 -25.44 19.29 39.11
CA GLN A 340 -26.30 18.74 40.16
C GLN A 340 -26.22 19.57 41.46
N ASP A 341 -25.57 20.73 41.41
CA ASP A 341 -25.47 21.65 42.55
C ASP A 341 -26.81 22.33 42.78
N THR A 342 -27.53 21.91 43.81
CA THR A 342 -28.87 22.44 44.15
C THR A 342 -28.84 23.92 44.57
N SER A 343 -27.67 24.52 44.81
CA SER A 343 -27.55 25.97 45.00
C SER A 343 -27.66 26.76 43.68
N LYS A 344 -27.64 26.06 42.55
CA LYS A 344 -27.66 26.66 41.21
C LYS A 344 -29.05 26.65 40.57
N THR A 345 -29.32 27.64 39.74
CA THR A 345 -30.51 27.78 38.91
C THR A 345 -30.11 28.01 37.45
N PHE A 346 -30.75 27.30 36.53
CA PHE A 346 -30.55 27.40 35.09
C PHE A 346 -31.90 27.61 34.40
N ASN A 347 -32.01 28.63 33.56
CA ASN A 347 -33.28 29.07 32.94
C ASN A 347 -34.43 29.20 33.95
N GLY A 348 -34.14 29.78 35.13
CA GLY A 348 -35.12 30.00 36.20
C GLY A 348 -35.54 28.75 36.98
N SER A 349 -34.96 27.58 36.70
CA SER A 349 -35.23 26.33 37.41
C SER A 349 -34.03 25.86 38.24
N GLN A 350 -34.28 25.42 39.47
CA GLN A 350 -33.23 24.91 40.36
C GLN A 350 -32.67 23.57 39.87
N CYS A 351 -31.35 23.40 39.92
CA CYS A 351 -30.68 22.15 39.59
C CYS A 351 -31.05 21.06 40.60
N ARG A 352 -31.03 19.80 40.14
CA ARG A 352 -31.43 18.63 40.95
C ARG A 352 -30.38 17.53 40.87
N THR A 353 -30.26 16.76 41.94
CA THR A 353 -29.37 15.59 42.02
C THR A 353 -30.01 14.30 41.47
N GLN A 354 -31.34 14.29 41.24
CA GLN A 354 -32.10 13.13 40.75
C GLN A 354 -33.27 13.57 39.86
N GLY A 355 -33.72 12.67 38.98
CA GLY A 355 -34.86 12.91 38.07
C GLY A 355 -34.54 13.90 36.95
N ASN A 356 -35.57 14.47 36.30
CA ASN A 356 -35.48 15.47 35.22
C ASN A 356 -34.75 16.76 35.68
N ASN A 357 -33.43 16.68 35.90
CA ASN A 357 -32.57 17.80 36.24
C ASN A 357 -32.59 18.82 35.09
N PRO A 358 -33.02 20.08 35.33
CA PRO A 358 -33.07 21.10 34.29
C PRO A 358 -31.67 21.64 33.92
N CYS A 359 -30.67 21.44 34.78
CA CYS A 359 -29.31 21.97 34.59
C CYS A 359 -28.43 20.97 33.82
N LYS A 360 -28.81 20.66 32.59
CA LYS A 360 -28.05 19.78 31.69
C LYS A 360 -28.20 20.22 30.24
N GLY A 361 -27.25 19.86 29.41
CA GLY A 361 -27.29 20.15 27.99
C GLY A 361 -26.23 19.41 27.18
N THR A 362 -26.29 19.59 25.87
CA THR A 362 -25.24 19.18 24.94
C THR A 362 -24.51 20.40 24.41
N PHE A 363 -23.24 20.24 24.06
CA PHE A 363 -22.52 21.30 23.36
C PHE A 363 -22.97 21.36 21.88
N ALA A 364 -23.00 22.56 21.32
CA ALA A 364 -23.39 22.76 19.92
C ALA A 364 -22.38 22.13 18.94
N ASN A 365 -22.77 22.04 17.66
CA ASN A 365 -21.93 21.58 16.55
C ASN A 365 -21.37 20.16 16.71
N ALA A 366 -22.15 19.25 17.31
CA ALA A 366 -21.78 17.84 17.38
C ALA A 366 -21.59 17.22 15.97
N PRO A 367 -20.71 16.22 15.80
CA PRO A 367 -19.65 15.86 16.76
C PRO A 367 -18.62 17.01 16.88
N GLN A 368 -18.14 17.26 18.10
CA GLN A 368 -17.17 18.34 18.37
C GLN A 368 -15.74 17.94 18.00
N GLN A 369 -15.44 16.65 18.03
CA GLN A 369 -14.18 16.09 17.53
C GLN A 369 -14.45 14.68 16.96
N ARG A 370 -13.47 14.01 16.36
CA ARG A 370 -13.61 12.61 15.97
C ARG A 370 -12.34 11.81 16.20
N PHE A 371 -12.50 10.49 16.32
CA PHE A 371 -11.46 9.55 15.95
C PHE A 371 -11.62 9.16 14.48
N TYR A 372 -10.54 8.73 13.84
CA TYR A 372 -10.59 8.15 12.51
C TYR A 372 -9.77 6.86 12.46
N GLY A 373 -10.45 5.73 12.32
CA GLY A 373 -9.81 4.43 12.11
C GLY A 373 -9.50 4.23 10.64
N GLY A 374 -8.21 4.25 10.29
CA GLY A 374 -7.76 4.04 8.93
C GLY A 374 -8.29 2.74 8.34
N LEU A 375 -8.87 2.85 7.14
CA LEU A 375 -9.41 1.76 6.35
C LEU A 375 -8.43 1.49 5.20
N ASP A 376 -7.97 0.24 5.08
CA ASP A 376 -7.12 -0.18 3.96
C ASP A 376 -7.95 -0.44 2.70
N ASP A 377 -8.60 0.63 2.23
CA ASP A 377 -9.45 0.68 1.05
C ASP A 377 -9.38 2.09 0.44
N PRO A 378 -9.26 2.22 -0.90
CA PRO A 378 -9.33 3.51 -1.57
C PRO A 378 -10.58 4.33 -1.28
N ALA A 379 -11.68 3.73 -0.81
CA ALA A 379 -12.91 4.43 -0.42
C ALA A 379 -12.83 5.10 0.96
N GLY A 380 -11.76 4.84 1.72
CA GLY A 380 -11.47 5.50 2.99
C GLY A 380 -10.13 6.21 2.97
N SER A 381 -9.23 5.84 3.88
CA SER A 381 -7.88 6.41 3.97
C SER A 381 -6.88 5.79 2.99
N GLY A 382 -7.26 4.73 2.24
CA GLY A 382 -6.40 4.06 1.29
C GLY A 382 -5.05 3.65 1.89
N PRO A 383 -3.91 4.06 1.32
CA PRO A 383 -2.59 3.69 1.80
C PRO A 383 -2.15 4.44 3.07
N ILE A 384 -2.93 5.39 3.58
CA ILE A 384 -2.55 6.20 4.74
C ILE A 384 -2.67 5.37 6.01
N ARG A 385 -1.58 5.34 6.79
CA ARG A 385 -1.45 4.59 8.05
C ARG A 385 -1.17 5.48 9.26
N SER A 386 -0.73 6.72 9.01
CA SER A 386 -0.50 7.70 10.06
C SER A 386 -0.82 9.10 9.57
N VAL A 387 -1.47 9.89 10.41
CA VAL A 387 -1.74 11.31 10.20
C VAL A 387 -1.49 12.04 11.50
N ALA A 388 -0.59 13.01 11.48
CA ALA A 388 -0.33 13.89 12.61
C ALA A 388 -0.34 15.35 12.16
N ILE A 389 -1.07 16.17 12.89
CA ILE A 389 -0.96 17.62 12.84
C ILE A 389 -0.35 18.03 14.18
N THR A 390 0.74 18.76 14.11
CA THR A 390 1.49 19.24 15.28
C THR A 390 1.80 20.71 15.09
N GLY A 391 2.32 21.35 16.14
CA GLY A 391 2.58 22.78 16.13
C GLY A 391 1.29 23.59 16.29
N SER A 392 1.41 24.65 17.06
CA SER A 392 0.45 25.74 17.23
C SER A 392 1.06 26.69 18.27
N SER A 393 0.66 27.96 18.27
CA SER A 393 0.87 28.82 19.44
C SER A 393 -0.06 28.46 20.60
N ASP A 394 -1.09 27.64 20.35
CA ASP A 394 -1.98 27.13 21.38
C ASP A 394 -1.28 25.99 22.17
N PRO A 395 -1.25 26.06 23.52
CA PRO A 395 -0.57 25.08 24.36
C PRO A 395 -1.19 23.67 24.33
N LEU A 396 -2.43 23.51 23.90
CA LEU A 396 -3.10 22.21 23.82
C LEU A 396 -3.02 21.57 22.43
N GLY A 397 -2.37 22.23 21.48
CA GLY A 397 -2.13 21.67 20.15
C GLY A 397 -3.32 21.83 19.19
N PRO A 398 -3.16 21.36 17.94
CA PRO A 398 -3.97 21.80 16.82
C PRO A 398 -5.36 21.17 16.72
N ALA A 399 -5.78 20.29 17.64
CA ALA A 399 -7.09 19.64 17.54
C ALA A 399 -8.26 20.59 17.81
N SER A 400 -8.02 21.68 18.55
CA SER A 400 -8.99 22.76 18.79
C SER A 400 -8.24 24.08 18.80
N LEU A 401 -8.65 25.03 17.96
CA LEU A 401 -8.02 26.32 17.79
C LEU A 401 -9.09 27.41 17.68
N VAL A 402 -8.75 28.64 18.02
CA VAL A 402 -9.62 29.81 17.80
C VAL A 402 -9.34 30.42 16.44
N SER A 403 -10.28 31.18 15.89
CA SER A 403 -10.09 31.88 14.61
C SER A 403 -8.77 32.65 14.57
N GLY A 404 -7.96 32.43 13.53
CA GLY A 404 -6.61 32.98 13.41
C GLY A 404 -5.76 32.24 12.40
N THR A 405 -4.50 32.67 12.25
CA THR A 405 -3.52 32.03 11.38
C THR A 405 -2.48 31.29 12.21
N TYR A 406 -2.27 30.00 11.91
CA TYR A 406 -1.37 29.13 12.64
C TYR A 406 -0.35 28.47 11.73
N ASN A 407 0.90 28.45 12.20
CA ASN A 407 1.93 27.60 11.62
C ASN A 407 1.83 26.20 12.24
N LEU A 408 1.40 25.25 11.42
CA LEU A 408 1.28 23.85 11.77
C LEU A 408 2.36 23.06 11.05
N SER A 409 2.64 21.86 11.54
CA SER A 409 3.47 20.86 10.89
C SER A 409 2.63 19.61 10.68
N VAL A 410 2.50 19.21 9.42
CA VAL A 410 1.75 18.02 9.02
C VAL A 410 2.74 16.90 8.74
N ARG A 411 2.41 15.69 9.21
CA ARG A 411 3.17 14.48 8.94
C ARG A 411 2.22 13.34 8.60
N ILE A 412 2.45 12.71 7.46
CA ILE A 412 1.67 11.61 6.90
C ILE A 412 2.57 10.40 6.76
N GLY A 413 2.11 9.23 7.21
CA GLY A 413 2.75 7.95 6.98
C GLY A 413 1.91 7.13 6.01
N LEU A 414 2.48 6.83 4.84
CA LEU A 414 1.89 5.90 3.88
C LEU A 414 2.42 4.49 4.14
N ALA A 415 1.63 3.47 3.80
CA ALA A 415 2.11 2.09 3.77
C ALA A 415 3.41 1.99 2.95
N GLY A 416 4.32 1.12 3.39
CA GLY A 416 5.55 0.84 2.65
C GLY A 416 5.25 0.26 1.27
N ASN A 417 6.21 0.42 0.35
CA ASN A 417 6.16 -0.23 -0.96
C ASN A 417 6.18 -1.75 -0.80
N TYR A 418 5.73 -2.47 -1.82
CA TYR A 418 5.94 -3.90 -1.87
C TYR A 418 7.43 -4.25 -1.89
N GLN A 419 7.81 -5.29 -1.15
CA GLN A 419 9.18 -5.75 -1.02
C GLN A 419 9.19 -7.27 -0.83
N VAL A 420 10.32 -7.89 -1.17
CA VAL A 420 10.57 -9.28 -0.82
C VAL A 420 11.01 -9.32 0.64
N HIS A 421 10.23 -10.00 1.46
CA HIS A 421 10.53 -10.16 2.89
C HIS A 421 11.39 -11.39 3.14
N THR A 422 12.13 -11.38 4.24
CA THR A 422 12.90 -12.55 4.69
C THR A 422 12.00 -13.43 5.57
N PRO A 423 11.75 -14.70 5.18
CA PRO A 423 10.95 -15.64 5.96
C PRO A 423 11.56 -15.94 7.33
N CYS A 424 10.71 -16.31 8.28
CA CYS A 424 11.13 -16.77 9.61
C CYS A 424 11.93 -18.09 9.54
N THR A 425 12.75 -18.36 10.56
CA THR A 425 13.56 -19.60 10.67
C THR A 425 13.25 -20.36 11.97
N PRO A 426 12.89 -21.67 11.93
CA PRO A 426 12.57 -22.46 10.74
C PRO A 426 11.27 -21.97 10.11
N PRO A 427 11.12 -22.05 8.78
CA PRO A 427 9.95 -21.51 8.14
C PRO A 427 8.73 -22.40 8.42
N PRO A 428 7.65 -21.86 9.02
CA PRO A 428 6.36 -22.54 8.94
C PRO A 428 5.88 -22.52 7.48
N SER A 429 4.86 -23.33 7.13
CA SER A 429 4.22 -23.29 5.81
C SER A 429 2.74 -23.65 5.91
N GLY A 430 1.99 -23.32 4.85
CA GLY A 430 0.56 -23.62 4.74
C GLY A 430 -0.26 -23.07 5.90
N ALA A 431 -1.28 -23.81 6.36
CA ALA A 431 -2.21 -23.32 7.39
C ALA A 431 -1.56 -22.95 8.75
N SER A 432 -0.32 -23.36 8.98
CA SER A 432 0.43 -23.02 10.19
C SER A 432 1.38 -21.82 10.01
N TYR A 433 1.38 -21.18 8.84
CA TYR A 433 2.23 -20.03 8.57
C TYR A 433 1.89 -18.86 9.51
N ASN A 434 2.88 -18.43 10.28
CA ASN A 434 2.80 -17.25 11.12
C ASN A 434 4.20 -16.66 11.25
N CYS A 435 4.46 -15.57 10.52
CA CYS A 435 5.73 -14.88 10.55
C CYS A 435 5.51 -13.36 10.58
N SER A 436 5.96 -12.70 11.64
CA SER A 436 5.78 -11.25 11.79
C SER A 436 6.74 -10.43 10.93
N THR A 437 7.90 -11.00 10.54
CA THR A 437 8.89 -10.34 9.66
C THR A 437 8.60 -10.53 8.18
N ASP A 438 7.69 -11.44 7.86
CA ASP A 438 7.24 -11.76 6.50
C ASP A 438 5.72 -12.01 6.51
N PRO A 439 4.93 -10.95 6.71
CA PRO A 439 3.48 -11.05 6.68
C PRO A 439 2.99 -11.25 5.24
N ALA A 440 1.97 -12.10 5.05
CA ALA A 440 1.35 -12.27 3.75
C ALA A 440 0.69 -10.96 3.29
N VAL A 441 0.89 -10.64 2.02
CA VAL A 441 0.29 -9.50 1.34
C VAL A 441 -1.07 -9.90 0.78
N LEU A 442 -2.07 -9.05 1.02
CA LEU A 442 -3.42 -9.20 0.49
C LEU A 442 -3.54 -8.51 -0.87
N LEU A 443 -3.77 -9.29 -1.92
CA LEU A 443 -4.12 -8.79 -3.25
C LEU A 443 -5.64 -8.64 -3.33
N ARG A 444 -6.08 -7.39 -3.41
CA ARG A 444 -7.49 -7.07 -3.57
C ARG A 444 -7.87 -7.14 -5.04
N LEU A 445 -9.01 -7.74 -5.34
CA LEU A 445 -9.62 -7.71 -6.67
C LEU A 445 -10.59 -6.56 -6.84
N LYS A 446 -11.14 -6.05 -5.74
CA LYS A 446 -12.08 -4.93 -5.72
C LYS A 446 -11.99 -4.19 -4.39
N THR A 447 -12.36 -2.91 -4.43
CA THR A 447 -12.71 -2.14 -3.25
C THR A 447 -13.92 -2.74 -2.51
N ARG A 448 -13.89 -2.68 -1.17
CA ARG A 448 -14.90 -3.25 -0.25
C ARG A 448 -16.28 -2.67 -0.50
N ASN A 449 -16.36 -1.36 -0.79
CA ASN A 449 -17.62 -0.63 -0.94
C ASN A 449 -17.77 0.10 -2.29
N GLY A 450 -16.78 0.03 -3.19
CA GLY A 450 -16.84 0.68 -4.50
C GLY A 450 -17.29 -0.27 -5.60
N ASN A 451 -17.17 0.15 -6.86
CA ASN A 451 -17.22 -0.76 -8.00
C ASN A 451 -15.83 -1.10 -8.52
N THR A 452 -14.83 -0.26 -8.22
CA THR A 452 -13.47 -0.33 -8.77
C THR A 452 -12.83 -1.70 -8.62
N THR A 453 -12.45 -2.31 -9.73
CA THR A 453 -11.70 -3.58 -9.75
C THR A 453 -10.24 -3.32 -10.06
N PHE A 454 -9.34 -4.01 -9.35
CA PHE A 454 -7.90 -3.94 -9.61
C PHE A 454 -7.45 -4.91 -10.71
N SER A 455 -8.42 -5.40 -11.50
CA SER A 455 -8.17 -6.33 -12.58
C SER A 455 -7.94 -5.60 -13.90
N VAL A 456 -7.05 -6.15 -14.72
CA VAL A 456 -6.70 -5.62 -16.03
C VAL A 456 -7.08 -6.60 -17.13
N ASP A 457 -7.61 -6.08 -18.24
CA ASP A 457 -7.84 -6.88 -19.44
C ASP A 457 -6.50 -7.12 -20.15
N CYS A 458 -5.97 -8.31 -19.91
CA CYS A 458 -4.73 -8.77 -20.48
C CYS A 458 -4.94 -9.79 -21.62
N GLY A 459 -6.15 -9.87 -22.20
CA GLY A 459 -6.49 -10.74 -23.32
C GLY A 459 -6.63 -12.22 -22.96
N THR A 460 -7.46 -12.94 -23.72
CA THR A 460 -7.73 -14.38 -23.53
C THR A 460 -6.97 -15.25 -24.52
N LEU A 461 -6.57 -16.44 -24.08
CA LEU A 461 -5.93 -17.43 -24.94
C LEU A 461 -7.00 -18.12 -25.82
N PRO A 462 -6.75 -18.33 -27.13
CA PRO A 462 -7.70 -19.01 -28.00
C PRO A 462 -8.03 -20.43 -27.53
N GLY A 463 -9.28 -20.86 -27.71
CA GLY A 463 -9.72 -22.24 -27.44
C GLY A 463 -10.26 -22.50 -26.03
N HIS A 464 -10.35 -21.48 -25.18
CA HIS A 464 -10.88 -21.58 -23.82
C HIS A 464 -12.26 -20.89 -23.69
N THR A 465 -13.05 -21.30 -22.69
CA THR A 465 -14.40 -20.77 -22.40
C THR A 465 -14.52 -20.37 -20.92
N GLY A 466 -15.58 -19.64 -20.52
CA GLY A 466 -15.83 -19.25 -19.13
C GLY A 466 -15.83 -17.73 -18.83
N GLY A 467 -15.70 -16.89 -19.87
CA GLY A 467 -15.59 -15.43 -19.76
C GLY A 467 -14.13 -14.96 -19.60
N ASP A 468 -13.88 -13.66 -19.81
CA ASP A 468 -12.52 -13.14 -19.97
C ASP A 468 -11.71 -13.19 -18.67
N LEU A 469 -12.28 -12.70 -17.57
CA LEU A 469 -11.59 -12.72 -16.27
C LEU A 469 -11.30 -14.15 -15.77
N TYR A 470 -12.26 -15.08 -15.93
CA TYR A 470 -12.05 -16.49 -15.59
C TYR A 470 -10.86 -17.06 -16.38
N GLN A 471 -10.86 -16.90 -17.71
CA GLN A 471 -9.80 -17.45 -18.55
C GLN A 471 -8.43 -16.85 -18.24
N GLN A 472 -8.37 -15.52 -18.05
CA GLN A 472 -7.14 -14.81 -17.71
C GLN A 472 -6.56 -15.30 -16.37
N ILE A 473 -7.41 -15.61 -15.38
CA ILE A 473 -6.95 -16.19 -14.11
C ILE A 473 -6.54 -17.66 -14.28
N THR A 474 -7.36 -18.49 -14.93
CA THR A 474 -7.13 -19.94 -15.01
C THR A 474 -5.90 -20.29 -15.85
N TYR A 475 -5.72 -19.62 -16.99
CA TYR A 475 -4.73 -19.98 -18.00
C TYR A 475 -3.61 -18.94 -18.16
N GLY A 476 -3.73 -17.78 -17.52
CA GLY A 476 -2.81 -16.65 -17.67
C GLY A 476 -3.22 -15.68 -18.78
N CYS A 477 -2.49 -14.58 -18.89
CA CYS A 477 -2.78 -13.51 -19.84
C CYS A 477 -2.19 -13.76 -21.23
N ALA A 478 -2.94 -13.41 -22.29
CA ALA A 478 -2.48 -13.53 -23.67
C ALA A 478 -1.62 -12.35 -24.15
N ASN A 479 -1.85 -11.16 -23.61
CA ASN A 479 -1.15 -9.93 -23.98
C ASN A 479 0.06 -9.69 -23.09
N ARG A 480 1.14 -9.22 -23.72
CA ARG A 480 2.35 -8.73 -23.07
C ARG A 480 2.26 -7.22 -22.84
N PHE A 481 2.87 -6.75 -21.76
CA PHE A 481 3.01 -5.31 -21.50
C PHE A 481 4.47 -4.96 -21.23
N SER A 482 4.89 -3.74 -21.58
CA SER A 482 6.22 -3.20 -21.27
C SER A 482 6.15 -2.22 -20.10
N LEU A 483 7.31 -1.86 -19.52
CA LEU A 483 7.37 -0.90 -18.42
C LEU A 483 7.06 0.54 -18.89
N ASN A 484 6.11 1.20 -18.24
CA ASN A 484 5.75 2.60 -18.44
C ASN A 484 6.64 3.50 -17.57
N ALA A 485 7.79 3.93 -18.10
CA ALA A 485 8.69 4.84 -17.41
C ALA A 485 8.08 6.24 -17.09
N PRO A 486 7.22 6.83 -17.94
CA PRO A 486 6.59 8.12 -17.65
C PRO A 486 5.65 8.11 -16.44
N ASP A 487 5.04 6.97 -16.13
CA ASP A 487 3.94 6.77 -15.18
C ASP A 487 2.68 7.57 -15.56
N VAL A 488 2.28 7.42 -16.83
CA VAL A 488 1.15 8.14 -17.43
C VAL A 488 0.37 7.21 -18.35
N CYS A 489 -0.97 7.19 -18.20
CA CYS A 489 -1.88 6.51 -19.12
C CYS A 489 -3.10 7.39 -19.48
N PRO A 490 -3.57 7.35 -20.75
CA PRO A 490 -2.96 6.64 -21.88
C PRO A 490 -1.61 7.26 -22.27
N ASP A 491 -0.61 6.43 -22.59
CA ASP A 491 0.71 6.91 -23.01
C ASP A 491 0.65 7.43 -24.46
N PRO A 492 0.92 8.73 -24.71
CA PRO A 492 0.96 9.28 -26.06
C PRO A 492 2.03 8.63 -26.96
N ALA A 493 3.08 8.04 -26.38
CA ALA A 493 4.11 7.35 -27.16
C ALA A 493 3.62 6.02 -27.73
N ASN A 494 2.57 5.43 -27.15
CA ASN A 494 1.92 4.19 -27.57
C ASN A 494 2.93 3.08 -27.96
N PRO A 495 3.77 2.62 -27.02
CA PRO A 495 4.82 1.65 -27.30
C PRO A 495 4.25 0.27 -27.72
N SER A 496 5.11 -0.54 -28.33
CA SER A 496 4.83 -1.95 -28.65
C SER A 496 5.96 -2.82 -28.10
N PRO A 497 5.73 -3.64 -27.06
CA PRO A 497 4.45 -3.92 -26.39
C PRO A 497 3.81 -2.69 -25.70
N PRO A 498 2.47 -2.61 -25.57
CA PRO A 498 1.81 -1.54 -24.81
C PRO A 498 2.30 -1.51 -23.37
N ASP A 499 2.35 -0.33 -22.76
CA ASP A 499 2.80 -0.13 -21.38
C ASP A 499 1.69 0.39 -20.45
N CYS A 500 0.51 0.64 -21.03
CA CYS A 500 -0.74 0.93 -20.35
C CYS A 500 -1.67 -0.29 -20.43
N ALA A 501 -1.93 -0.91 -19.28
CA ALA A 501 -2.82 -2.06 -19.18
C ALA A 501 -4.28 -1.61 -19.07
N PRO A 502 -5.19 -2.03 -19.97
CA PRO A 502 -6.61 -1.69 -19.86
C PRO A 502 -7.21 -2.28 -18.59
N VAL A 503 -8.06 -1.53 -17.89
CA VAL A 503 -8.83 -2.06 -16.75
C VAL A 503 -9.96 -2.93 -17.27
N ASN A 504 -10.16 -4.08 -16.63
CA ASN A 504 -11.19 -5.03 -17.02
C ASN A 504 -12.58 -4.41 -16.88
N ASN A 505 -13.39 -4.47 -17.95
CA ASN A 505 -14.76 -3.93 -17.95
C ASN A 505 -15.76 -4.96 -17.41
N VAL A 506 -15.61 -5.35 -16.14
CA VAL A 506 -16.41 -6.42 -15.52
C VAL A 506 -17.75 -5.96 -14.92
N GLY A 507 -18.15 -4.70 -15.11
CA GLY A 507 -19.39 -4.14 -14.57
C GLY A 507 -19.43 -4.10 -13.02
N SER A 508 -20.59 -3.74 -12.44
CA SER A 508 -20.79 -3.67 -10.98
C SER A 508 -20.97 -5.03 -10.30
N GLY A 509 -21.22 -6.09 -11.08
CA GLY A 509 -21.30 -7.46 -10.61
C GLY A 509 -19.90 -8.05 -10.56
N LEU A 510 -19.29 -8.06 -9.37
CA LEU A 510 -18.11 -8.88 -9.13
C LEU A 510 -18.33 -10.27 -9.72
N ALA A 511 -17.46 -10.68 -10.63
CA ALA A 511 -17.36 -12.06 -10.98
C ALA A 511 -16.59 -12.82 -9.87
N ARG A 512 -16.96 -12.63 -8.59
CA ARG A 512 -16.44 -13.39 -7.44
C ARG A 512 -16.49 -14.88 -7.75
N GLY A 513 -17.61 -15.33 -8.34
CA GLY A 513 -17.77 -16.69 -8.82
C GLY A 513 -16.68 -17.09 -9.82
N GLN A 514 -16.39 -16.25 -10.81
CA GLN A 514 -15.31 -16.50 -11.78
C GLN A 514 -13.93 -16.53 -11.13
N VAL A 515 -13.63 -15.61 -10.21
CA VAL A 515 -12.35 -15.60 -9.49
C VAL A 515 -12.18 -16.87 -8.67
N VAL A 516 -13.15 -17.16 -7.79
CA VAL A 516 -13.10 -18.33 -6.91
C VAL A 516 -12.97 -19.61 -7.74
N GLN A 517 -13.78 -19.73 -8.80
CA GLN A 517 -13.74 -20.89 -9.67
C GLN A 517 -12.40 -20.98 -10.42
N ALA A 518 -11.90 -19.89 -11.00
CA ALA A 518 -10.63 -19.88 -11.74
C ALA A 518 -9.43 -20.18 -10.85
N MET A 519 -9.40 -19.65 -9.62
CA MET A 519 -8.36 -19.96 -8.64
C MET A 519 -8.39 -21.44 -8.24
N ASN A 520 -9.57 -22.02 -8.02
CA ASN A 520 -9.71 -23.45 -7.74
C ASN A 520 -9.32 -24.31 -8.95
N ASP A 521 -9.73 -23.95 -10.17
CA ASP A 521 -9.38 -24.72 -11.38
C ASP A 521 -7.86 -24.65 -11.67
N ARG A 522 -7.22 -23.53 -11.35
CA ARG A 522 -5.77 -23.34 -11.52
C ARG A 522 -4.93 -24.01 -10.43
N PHE A 523 -5.29 -23.81 -9.16
CA PHE A 523 -4.45 -24.16 -8.01
C PHE A 523 -4.96 -25.37 -7.21
N ALA A 524 -6.17 -25.85 -7.50
CA ALA A 524 -6.72 -27.09 -6.96
C ALA A 524 -7.37 -27.97 -8.06
N PRO A 525 -6.68 -28.21 -9.19
CA PRO A 525 -7.26 -28.95 -10.31
C PRO A 525 -7.73 -30.33 -9.86
N ASN A 526 -8.95 -30.70 -10.27
CA ASN A 526 -9.60 -31.96 -9.86
C ASN A 526 -9.75 -32.14 -8.34
N ASN A 527 -10.04 -31.04 -7.61
CA ASN A 527 -10.18 -31.03 -6.15
C ASN A 527 -8.90 -31.51 -5.42
N SER A 528 -7.74 -31.25 -6.02
CA SER A 528 -6.44 -31.57 -5.46
C SER A 528 -5.60 -30.32 -5.41
N CYS A 529 -5.50 -29.72 -4.23
CA CYS A 529 -4.68 -28.54 -4.03
C CYS A 529 -3.21 -28.78 -4.38
N LEU A 530 -2.63 -27.87 -5.18
CA LEU A 530 -1.20 -27.83 -5.39
C LEU A 530 -0.48 -27.55 -4.07
N PRO A 531 0.67 -28.19 -3.78
CA PRO A 531 1.41 -27.94 -2.54
C PRO A 531 1.79 -26.46 -2.37
N ASN A 532 1.68 -25.93 -1.16
CA ASN A 532 2.30 -24.67 -0.76
C ASN A 532 3.75 -24.96 -0.33
N ASN A 533 4.70 -24.65 -1.21
CA ASN A 533 6.13 -24.84 -0.98
C ASN A 533 6.82 -23.60 -0.39
N TYR A 534 6.08 -22.53 -0.07
CA TYR A 534 6.66 -21.34 0.51
C TYR A 534 7.32 -21.65 1.87
N PRO A 535 8.53 -21.13 2.16
CA PRO A 535 9.35 -20.23 1.32
C PRO A 535 10.37 -20.94 0.41
N THR A 536 10.46 -22.27 0.44
CA THR A 536 11.42 -23.03 -0.38
C THR A 536 10.81 -23.42 -1.71
N ILE A 537 10.84 -22.48 -2.64
CA ILE A 537 10.14 -22.59 -3.92
C ILE A 537 10.99 -23.33 -4.94
N ALA A 538 10.46 -24.42 -5.48
CA ALA A 538 11.11 -25.17 -6.55
C ALA A 538 10.96 -24.45 -7.91
N PRO A 539 11.94 -24.58 -8.84
CA PRO A 539 11.78 -24.10 -10.20
C PRO A 539 10.53 -24.68 -10.88
N GLY A 540 9.74 -23.83 -11.53
CA GLY A 540 8.52 -24.24 -12.23
C GLY A 540 7.31 -24.48 -11.31
N ASP A 541 7.39 -24.11 -10.03
CA ASP A 541 6.22 -24.12 -9.15
C ASP A 541 5.10 -23.24 -9.73
N LYS A 542 3.92 -23.85 -9.91
CA LYS A 542 2.77 -23.22 -10.56
C LYS A 542 2.12 -22.13 -9.70
N ARG A 543 2.39 -22.09 -8.38
CA ARG A 543 1.91 -21.04 -7.46
C ARG A 543 2.67 -19.71 -7.60
N VAL A 544 3.79 -19.70 -8.32
CA VAL A 544 4.46 -18.45 -8.71
C VAL A 544 3.67 -17.78 -9.82
N VAL A 545 3.32 -16.52 -9.60
CA VAL A 545 2.62 -15.67 -10.57
C VAL A 545 3.37 -14.35 -10.73
N ILE A 546 3.44 -13.84 -11.96
CA ILE A 546 3.94 -12.49 -12.25
C ILE A 546 2.77 -11.51 -12.27
N LEU A 547 2.89 -10.44 -11.49
CA LEU A 547 1.87 -9.41 -11.34
C LEU A 547 2.37 -8.09 -11.91
N ILE A 548 1.45 -7.33 -12.50
CA ILE A 548 1.67 -5.91 -12.77
C ILE A 548 1.61 -5.17 -11.44
N LEU A 549 2.58 -4.29 -11.20
CA LEU A 549 2.53 -3.28 -10.17
C LEU A 549 2.28 -1.93 -10.85
N THR A 550 1.29 -1.21 -10.35
CA THR A 550 0.87 0.08 -10.92
C THR A 550 0.86 1.15 -9.84
N ASP A 551 0.87 2.42 -10.24
CA ASP A 551 0.71 3.51 -9.30
C ASP A 551 -0.65 3.41 -8.59
N PHE A 552 -0.64 3.54 -7.28
CA PHE A 552 -1.85 3.35 -6.48
C PHE A 552 -2.96 4.37 -6.79
N SER A 553 -2.63 5.52 -7.41
CA SER A 553 -3.59 6.54 -7.81
C SER A 553 -4.18 6.31 -9.21
N ALA A 554 -3.66 5.35 -9.97
CA ALA A 554 -4.07 5.11 -11.36
C ALA A 554 -5.49 4.52 -11.49
N PHE A 555 -5.99 3.85 -10.45
CA PHE A 555 -7.35 3.31 -10.44
C PHE A 555 -8.37 4.39 -10.07
N ASN A 556 -8.81 5.16 -11.07
CA ASN A 556 -9.77 6.26 -10.93
C ASN A 556 -11.18 5.95 -11.48
N GLY A 557 -11.51 4.68 -11.67
CA GLY A 557 -12.84 4.24 -12.12
C GLY A 557 -12.84 2.84 -12.74
N ASN A 558 -14.00 2.46 -13.28
CA ASN A 558 -14.19 1.25 -14.09
C ASN A 558 -14.79 1.61 -15.45
N GLY A 559 -14.40 0.88 -16.49
CA GLY A 559 -15.07 0.92 -17.77
C GLY A 559 -14.11 0.87 -18.96
N ALA A 560 -14.68 0.67 -20.14
CA ALA A 560 -13.92 0.73 -21.39
C ALA A 560 -13.20 2.07 -21.53
N GLY A 561 -11.88 2.03 -21.72
CA GLY A 561 -11.03 3.22 -21.91
C GLY A 561 -10.22 3.65 -20.69
N VAL A 562 -10.40 3.03 -19.52
CA VAL A 562 -9.50 3.22 -18.37
C VAL A 562 -8.27 2.32 -18.56
N GLN A 563 -7.08 2.88 -18.38
CA GLN A 563 -5.82 2.16 -18.44
C GLN A 563 -4.95 2.54 -17.25
N VAL A 564 -4.15 1.60 -16.76
CA VAL A 564 -3.20 1.80 -15.67
C VAL A 564 -1.77 1.58 -16.16
N PRO A 565 -0.80 2.40 -15.72
CA PRO A 565 0.59 2.27 -16.14
C PRO A 565 1.21 1.02 -15.53
N VAL A 566 1.99 0.29 -16.32
CA VAL A 566 2.82 -0.81 -15.82
C VAL A 566 4.11 -0.22 -15.25
N VAL A 567 4.08 0.17 -13.99
CA VAL A 567 5.22 0.81 -13.32
C VAL A 567 6.35 -0.19 -13.06
N ARG A 568 5.99 -1.42 -12.68
CA ARG A 568 6.93 -2.51 -12.42
C ARG A 568 6.22 -3.86 -12.52
N TYR A 569 6.98 -4.95 -12.52
CA TYR A 569 6.49 -6.29 -12.25
C TYR A 569 6.93 -6.77 -10.86
N GLY A 570 6.15 -7.68 -10.27
CA GLY A 570 6.54 -8.42 -9.07
C GLY A 570 6.23 -9.90 -9.22
N ALA A 571 7.16 -10.76 -8.82
CA ALA A 571 6.86 -12.18 -8.64
C ALA A 571 6.19 -12.40 -7.29
N PHE A 572 5.07 -13.09 -7.31
CA PHE A 572 4.24 -13.34 -6.14
C PHE A 572 3.99 -14.83 -6.01
N TYR A 573 4.18 -15.36 -4.81
CA TYR A 573 3.84 -16.75 -4.50
C TYR A 573 2.45 -16.78 -3.86
N VAL A 574 1.48 -17.40 -4.54
CA VAL A 574 0.12 -17.52 -4.03
C VAL A 574 0.07 -18.56 -2.90
N THR A 575 -0.20 -18.10 -1.68
CA THR A 575 -0.31 -18.97 -0.51
C THR A 575 -1.75 -19.22 -0.06
N GLY A 576 -2.70 -18.38 -0.47
CA GLY A 576 -4.12 -18.65 -0.28
C GLY A 576 -5.06 -17.72 -1.05
N TRP A 577 -6.34 -18.08 -1.03
CA TRP A 577 -7.42 -17.30 -1.65
C TRP A 577 -8.77 -17.62 -1.00
N ASP A 578 -9.71 -16.70 -1.17
CA ASP A 578 -11.07 -16.81 -0.64
C ASP A 578 -11.80 -18.02 -1.24
N SER A 579 -12.54 -18.75 -0.38
CA SER A 579 -13.35 -19.91 -0.80
C SER A 579 -12.56 -20.96 -1.59
N ALA A 580 -11.30 -21.17 -1.22
CA ALA A 580 -10.50 -22.26 -1.75
C ALA A 580 -11.17 -23.62 -1.51
N ASP A 581 -10.93 -24.56 -2.42
CA ASP A 581 -11.39 -25.93 -2.27
C ASP A 581 -10.93 -26.54 -0.94
N ASN A 582 -11.73 -27.44 -0.36
CA ASN A 582 -11.43 -28.05 0.94
C ASN A 582 -10.09 -28.82 0.94
N SER A 583 -9.63 -29.30 -0.21
CA SER A 583 -8.29 -29.91 -0.34
C SER A 583 -7.16 -28.93 -0.02
N CYS A 584 -7.41 -27.62 -0.07
CA CYS A 584 -6.45 -26.59 0.28
C CYS A 584 -6.42 -26.22 1.77
N ASN A 585 -7.24 -26.83 2.63
CA ASN A 585 -7.31 -26.45 4.06
C ASN A 585 -5.97 -26.55 4.81
N SER A 586 -5.07 -27.45 4.40
CA SER A 586 -3.72 -27.56 4.97
C SER A 586 -2.68 -26.70 4.24
N GLN A 587 -2.99 -26.26 3.03
CA GLN A 587 -2.08 -25.53 2.14
C GLN A 587 -2.28 -24.02 2.19
N ASN A 588 -3.52 -23.57 2.41
CA ASN A 588 -3.85 -22.17 2.52
C ASN A 588 -3.34 -21.60 3.82
N GLU A 589 -2.54 -20.55 3.72
CA GLU A 589 -2.12 -19.78 4.89
C GLU A 589 -3.31 -19.04 5.53
N PRO A 590 -3.23 -18.68 6.82
CA PRO A 590 -4.23 -17.84 7.45
C PRO A 590 -4.45 -16.54 6.69
N PHE A 591 -5.71 -16.10 6.60
CA PHE A 591 -6.07 -14.84 5.95
C PHE A 591 -5.38 -13.65 6.65
N PRO A 592 -4.65 -12.78 5.92
CA PRO A 592 -3.83 -11.73 6.53
C PRO A 592 -4.58 -10.43 6.88
N GLY A 593 -5.85 -10.29 6.49
CA GLY A 593 -6.62 -9.05 6.65
C GLY A 593 -7.56 -9.02 7.87
N PRO A 594 -8.02 -7.83 8.29
CA PRO A 594 -9.16 -7.70 9.20
C PRO A 594 -10.48 -8.12 8.51
N GLY A 595 -11.31 -8.93 9.19
CA GLY A 595 -12.66 -9.27 8.73
C GLY A 595 -12.79 -10.64 8.05
N THR A 596 -13.76 -10.78 7.12
CA THR A 596 -14.13 -12.05 6.48
C THR A 596 -13.75 -12.13 4.99
N THR A 597 -13.49 -13.35 4.53
CA THR A 597 -12.97 -13.79 3.22
C THR A 597 -14.01 -13.80 2.07
N ASN A 598 -14.80 -12.74 1.92
CA ASN A 598 -16.01 -12.80 1.07
C ASN A 598 -15.92 -12.08 -0.28
N THR A 599 -14.77 -11.56 -0.67
CA THR A 599 -14.64 -10.66 -1.83
C THR A 599 -13.77 -11.22 -2.96
N GLY A 600 -13.35 -12.48 -2.87
CA GLY A 600 -12.50 -13.12 -3.89
C GLY A 600 -11.04 -12.72 -3.74
N MET A 601 -10.59 -12.46 -2.52
CA MET A 601 -9.24 -12.00 -2.24
C MET A 601 -8.21 -13.12 -2.43
N ILE A 602 -6.99 -12.73 -2.80
CA ILE A 602 -5.84 -13.62 -2.98
C ILE A 602 -4.74 -13.11 -2.05
N TRP A 603 -3.99 -13.99 -1.40
CA TRP A 603 -2.87 -13.60 -0.56
C TRP A 603 -1.66 -14.51 -0.73
N GLY A 604 -0.52 -14.02 -0.27
CA GLY A 604 0.78 -14.60 -0.57
C GLY A 604 1.93 -13.65 -0.30
N HIS A 605 3.09 -13.97 -0.86
CA HIS A 605 4.34 -13.26 -0.58
C HIS A 605 5.00 -12.83 -1.88
N PHE A 606 5.58 -11.63 -1.89
CA PHE A 606 6.48 -11.26 -2.97
C PHE A 606 7.82 -11.99 -2.79
N ILE A 607 8.35 -12.52 -3.90
CA ILE A 607 9.53 -13.37 -3.91
C ILE A 607 10.56 -12.87 -4.92
N THR A 608 11.82 -13.23 -4.70
CA THR A 608 12.84 -13.18 -5.75
C THR A 608 12.55 -14.28 -6.77
N TYR A 609 12.58 -13.96 -8.06
CA TYR A 609 12.30 -14.94 -9.10
C TYR A 609 13.08 -14.66 -10.38
N VAL A 610 13.46 -15.74 -11.07
CA VAL A 610 13.98 -15.70 -12.44
C VAL A 610 12.89 -16.21 -13.36
N ASP A 611 12.31 -15.32 -14.16
CA ASP A 611 11.28 -15.65 -15.14
C ASP A 611 11.94 -16.17 -16.44
N PRO A 612 11.79 -17.46 -16.78
CA PRO A 612 12.38 -18.00 -18.00
C PRO A 612 11.64 -17.55 -19.28
N ASN A 613 10.44 -16.98 -19.16
CA ASN A 613 9.59 -16.62 -20.31
C ASN A 613 9.51 -15.10 -20.56
N GLY A 614 10.09 -14.29 -19.68
CA GLY A 614 10.09 -12.84 -19.81
C GLY A 614 11.15 -12.32 -20.77
N HIS A 615 10.96 -11.09 -21.26
CA HIS A 615 11.92 -10.42 -22.15
C HIS A 615 12.76 -9.40 -21.37
N PRO A 616 14.08 -9.33 -21.63
CA PRO A 616 14.96 -8.43 -20.90
C PRO A 616 14.81 -6.97 -21.33
N ASN A 617 14.99 -6.04 -20.38
CA ASN A 617 15.11 -4.61 -20.68
C ASN A 617 16.55 -4.14 -20.99
N GLY A 618 17.52 -5.06 -20.99
CA GLY A 618 18.95 -4.74 -21.19
C GLY A 618 19.66 -4.13 -19.97
N GLY A 619 18.94 -3.86 -18.88
CA GLY A 619 19.46 -3.34 -17.63
C GLY A 619 19.92 -4.43 -16.65
N PRO A 620 20.70 -4.05 -15.61
CA PRO A 620 21.17 -4.99 -14.60
C PRO A 620 20.00 -5.57 -13.78
N CYS A 621 20.07 -6.88 -13.50
CA CYS A 621 19.19 -7.58 -12.57
C CYS A 621 19.63 -7.31 -11.12
N ASP A 622 18.66 -7.03 -10.24
CA ASP A 622 18.84 -7.12 -8.79
C ASP A 622 18.19 -8.41 -8.28
N PRO A 623 18.97 -9.45 -7.93
CA PRO A 623 18.44 -10.75 -7.51
C PRO A 623 17.75 -10.70 -6.14
N SER A 624 17.90 -9.61 -5.39
CA SER A 624 17.22 -9.37 -4.11
C SER A 624 15.98 -8.47 -4.26
N GLY A 625 15.80 -7.90 -5.45
CA GLY A 625 14.76 -6.95 -5.76
C GLY A 625 13.41 -7.59 -6.05
N LEU A 626 12.38 -6.75 -6.06
CA LEU A 626 11.01 -7.12 -6.39
C LEU A 626 10.82 -7.45 -7.88
N LEU A 627 11.55 -6.75 -8.74
CA LEU A 627 11.48 -6.93 -10.19
C LEU A 627 12.13 -8.26 -10.55
N PRO A 628 11.41 -9.21 -11.19
CA PRO A 628 11.99 -10.47 -11.59
C PRO A 628 13.16 -10.26 -12.56
N CYS A 629 14.08 -11.21 -12.53
CA CYS A 629 15.17 -11.26 -13.50
C CYS A 629 14.83 -12.24 -14.62
N VAL A 630 15.43 -12.05 -15.79
CA VAL A 630 15.26 -12.92 -16.94
C VAL A 630 16.61 -13.33 -17.51
N PRO A 631 16.77 -14.59 -17.95
CA PRO A 631 17.97 -15.01 -18.64
C PRO A 631 17.98 -14.44 -20.07
N ALA A 632 19.02 -13.70 -20.42
CA ALA A 632 19.21 -13.12 -21.74
C ALA A 632 20.47 -13.68 -22.41
N LEU A 633 20.37 -14.12 -23.67
CA LEU A 633 21.54 -14.38 -24.50
C LEU A 633 22.11 -13.03 -24.94
N THR A 634 23.34 -12.74 -24.54
CA THR A 634 23.98 -11.41 -24.73
C THR A 634 25.15 -11.45 -25.69
N GLN A 635 25.73 -12.63 -25.92
CA GLN A 635 26.80 -12.89 -26.86
C GLN A 635 26.59 -14.26 -27.50
#